data_AF-A0AAC9QSC0-F1
#
_entry.id   AF-A0AAC9QSC0-F1
#
_cell.length_a   1.000
_cell.length_b   1.000
_cell.length_c   1.000
_cell.angle_alpha   90.00
_cell.angle_beta   90.00
_cell.angle_gamma   90.00
#
_symmetry.space_group_name_H-M   'P 1'
#
loop_
_entity.id
_entity.type
_entity.pdbx_description
1 polymer ?
#
loop_
_entity_poly.entity_id
_entity_poly.type
_entity_poly.pdbx_seq_one_letter_code
_entity_poly.pdbx_strand_id
1 'polypeptide(L)'
;MKCSIVFQPWGKRCRCEKGATVLEAARASDVGIASFCGGRRKCGKCKVRLVQTDIKGRVAENDVDLSPVTEAERALLTEAERADGFRLACCARVLGDAVLAVPPESQVKEAVILERGAGKAMQFHPAVRCYTLTLEKPGLEDNRDDLTRILDGLAGQNPRLRDLAIDYSVIKKLPTVLRSARFTVTVLVLGDAEIIAVMPGKDCPVYGMAVDIGTTTVAAYLCDLKTGGFLEKASAVNPQISYGDDVLSRISYCMTRENGLETLQSQLMATLNALAGEMTARRGQKAGRIAETVLVFNTVMEHIALGITPDALGTSPFISGVRRGLNIKARELGLEIMDSGNVYCLPSEAGFVGSDNTAVLIAQEPYRQDKVQLIMDIGTNGELCLGNAEALWVTSCATGPALEGAQIKWGMRASEGAVEHVSIDPCTLEPSLEIIREDIWSTGSSVGICGSGIIDAVAQMAEVAIIDSDGNFDKSLRHRRVRTGEDGKPEYVLAFREEGQDLVITQKDVRAVQLAKAALYAGAKILLEESPFEKIDEIVLAGAFGSYINVKNALSLGLFPDCPLKDIKVVGNAAGVGARMALLDTGKRQEAEEVSRRVHFVESAADKSFYSAFGDAMGIPHKKDLFTANLPARFPCCGRDERQIPGEVREMKMEIHRSREKMLMAARLVKEAEKLPAVRLPLDLTTESRAFGGVAKWNGAQLVPGKYVCRSREDLEALCRRTLEEQAVREILECLPRLREDSVILDVQGPFSILASLMDTAVLFRQLKPEREIIGQILEKMVWFLVDYIMIAVERGVKVISLADPAGVMEMTGPAVYRAFSGKAVHRLFTELTPFLDKAVVHLCGKVAVSMKKAGYLRSHPRRLAQSDYLENLLALAGDPSIRFVGGGCINVRKRLPLINCYEIME
;
A
#
# COMPACT_ATOMS: atom_id res chain seq x y z
N MET A 1 -24.01 43.33 10.04
CA MET A 1 -23.36 43.87 8.82
C MET A 1 -22.79 42.69 8.03
N LYS A 2 -22.90 42.70 6.69
CA LYS A 2 -22.36 41.66 5.82
C LYS A 2 -20.96 42.06 5.32
N CYS A 3 -20.04 41.11 5.27
CA CYS A 3 -18.65 41.28 4.80
C CYS A 3 -18.46 40.53 3.48
N SER A 4 -17.54 41.01 2.63
CA SER A 4 -17.23 40.43 1.33
C SER A 4 -15.85 39.79 1.34
N ILE A 5 -15.76 38.51 0.94
CA ILE A 5 -14.47 37.82 0.76
C ILE A 5 -14.29 37.46 -0.71
N VAL A 6 -13.07 37.56 -1.21
CA VAL A 6 -12.68 37.05 -2.52
C VAL A 6 -11.63 35.95 -2.35
N PHE A 7 -11.90 34.77 -2.90
CA PHE A 7 -10.97 33.64 -2.86
C PHE A 7 -10.17 33.54 -4.16
N GLN A 8 -8.84 33.61 -4.05
CA GLN A 8 -7.89 33.35 -5.13
C GLN A 8 -7.38 31.91 -5.06
N PRO A 9 -7.04 31.27 -6.21
CA PRO A 9 -6.92 31.86 -7.55
C PRO A 9 -8.25 32.00 -8.32
N TRP A 10 -9.36 31.44 -7.82
CA TRP A 10 -10.62 31.34 -8.58
C TRP A 10 -11.39 32.65 -8.78
N GLY A 11 -11.05 33.71 -8.04
CA GLY A 11 -11.78 34.99 -8.09
C GLY A 11 -13.22 34.91 -7.57
N LYS A 12 -13.61 33.81 -6.88
CA LYS A 12 -14.97 33.62 -6.36
C LYS A 12 -15.21 34.60 -5.20
N ARG A 13 -16.28 35.39 -5.31
CA ARG A 13 -16.68 36.40 -4.31
C ARG A 13 -17.86 35.90 -3.48
N CYS A 14 -17.71 35.90 -2.16
CA CYS A 14 -18.77 35.55 -1.22
C CYS A 14 -19.20 36.75 -0.37
N ARG A 15 -20.46 36.75 0.07
CA ARG A 15 -20.95 37.63 1.14
C ARG A 15 -21.34 36.78 2.35
N CYS A 16 -20.71 37.02 3.49
CA CYS A 16 -21.00 36.31 4.73
C CYS A 16 -21.35 37.28 5.86
N GLU A 17 -21.90 36.77 6.95
CA GLU A 17 -22.13 37.57 8.16
C GLU A 17 -20.83 37.87 8.88
N LYS A 18 -20.72 39.08 9.45
CA LYS A 18 -19.60 39.45 10.31
C LYS A 18 -19.52 38.47 11.49
N GLY A 19 -18.36 37.82 11.65
CA GLY A 19 -18.10 36.81 12.67
C GLY A 19 -18.13 35.37 12.15
N ALA A 20 -18.63 35.10 10.94
CA ALA A 20 -18.52 33.79 10.31
C ALA A 20 -17.05 33.39 10.12
N THR A 21 -16.75 32.09 10.19
CA THR A 21 -15.41 31.61 9.88
C THR A 21 -15.14 31.71 8.38
N VAL A 22 -13.87 31.86 8.00
CA VAL A 22 -13.46 31.83 6.58
C VAL A 22 -13.90 30.53 5.92
N LEU A 23 -13.87 29.41 6.65
CA LEU A 23 -14.31 28.10 6.15
C LEU A 23 -15.82 28.06 5.88
N GLU A 24 -16.65 28.62 6.77
CA GLU A 24 -18.10 28.75 6.52
C GLU A 24 -18.37 29.63 5.29
N ALA A 25 -17.63 30.73 5.14
CA ALA A 25 -17.74 31.62 3.99
C ALA A 25 -17.30 30.95 2.67
N ALA A 26 -16.24 30.13 2.71
CA ALA A 26 -15.78 29.34 1.56
C ALA A 26 -16.82 28.30 1.14
N ARG A 27 -17.39 27.56 2.10
CA ARG A 27 -18.47 26.58 1.87
C ARG A 27 -19.70 27.22 1.23
N ALA A 28 -20.11 28.40 1.73
CA ALA A 28 -21.26 29.14 1.21
C ALA A 28 -21.06 29.69 -0.22
N SER A 29 -19.84 29.61 -0.78
CA SER A 29 -19.54 30.07 -2.14
C SER A 29 -18.81 29.03 -2.97
N ASP A 30 -18.97 27.76 -2.61
CA ASP A 30 -18.48 26.63 -3.39
C ASP A 30 -16.97 26.73 -3.68
N VAL A 31 -16.21 27.23 -2.69
CA VAL A 31 -14.75 27.25 -2.71
C VAL A 31 -14.25 26.06 -1.89
N GLY A 32 -13.69 25.08 -2.58
CA GLY A 32 -13.15 23.87 -1.96
C GLY A 32 -11.84 24.13 -1.22
N ILE A 33 -11.92 24.36 0.09
CA ILE A 33 -10.75 24.40 0.99
C ILE A 33 -10.67 23.07 1.73
N ALA A 34 -9.53 22.39 1.63
CA ALA A 34 -9.27 21.12 2.31
C ALA A 34 -9.45 21.28 3.83
N SER A 35 -10.38 20.53 4.43
CA SER A 35 -10.78 20.70 5.83
C SER A 35 -10.86 19.36 6.58
N PHE A 36 -9.78 18.57 6.57
CA PHE A 36 -9.66 17.22 7.16
C PHE A 36 -9.99 17.03 8.66
N CYS A 37 -10.44 18.07 9.36
CA CYS A 37 -11.02 17.91 10.71
C CYS A 37 -12.43 18.51 10.85
N GLY A 38 -13.14 18.78 9.75
CA GLY A 38 -14.49 19.34 9.72
C GLY A 38 -14.58 20.78 10.27
N GLY A 39 -13.43 21.42 10.49
CA GLY A 39 -13.33 22.71 11.16
C GLY A 39 -13.16 22.63 12.69
N ARG A 40 -12.83 21.45 13.23
CA ARG A 40 -12.57 21.22 14.68
C ARG A 40 -11.22 21.77 15.17
N ARG A 41 -10.45 22.46 14.33
CA ARG A 41 -9.19 23.15 14.67
C ARG A 41 -8.07 22.22 15.14
N LYS A 42 -7.93 21.05 14.49
CA LYS A 42 -6.97 20.00 14.90
C LYS A 42 -5.94 19.57 13.83
N CYS A 43 -6.20 19.79 12.53
CA CYS A 43 -5.36 19.24 11.45
C CYS A 43 -4.38 20.24 10.82
N GLY A 44 -4.66 21.55 10.84
CA GLY A 44 -3.80 22.58 10.24
C GLY A 44 -3.79 22.63 8.69
N LYS A 45 -4.68 21.88 8.03
CA LYS A 45 -4.68 21.70 6.56
C LYS A 45 -5.55 22.69 5.77
N CYS A 46 -6.42 23.42 6.44
CA CYS A 46 -7.29 24.42 5.81
C CYS A 46 -6.59 25.79 5.72
N LYS A 47 -5.35 25.81 5.24
CA LYS A 47 -4.55 27.05 5.22
C LYS A 47 -5.11 28.01 4.18
N VAL A 48 -5.12 29.28 4.54
CA VAL A 48 -5.41 30.39 3.63
C VAL A 48 -4.39 31.47 3.92
N ARG A 49 -3.93 32.16 2.88
CA ARG A 49 -3.03 33.29 3.02
C ARG A 49 -3.79 34.57 2.80
N LEU A 50 -3.67 35.47 3.75
CA LEU A 50 -4.22 36.80 3.63
C LEU A 50 -3.41 37.61 2.61
N VAL A 51 -4.10 38.17 1.61
CA VAL A 51 -3.45 39.02 0.59
C VAL A 51 -3.58 40.48 1.04
N GLN A 52 -2.46 41.22 1.09
CA GLN A 52 -2.40 42.64 1.46
C GLN A 52 -2.90 43.56 0.32
N THR A 53 -4.04 43.23 -0.27
CA THR A 53 -4.70 44.05 -1.29
C THR A 53 -6.20 44.06 -1.06
N ASP A 54 -6.84 45.22 -1.21
CA ASP A 54 -8.30 45.31 -1.17
C ASP A 54 -8.95 44.64 -2.41
N ILE A 55 -10.27 44.53 -2.42
CA ILE A 55 -11.05 43.92 -3.52
C ILE A 55 -10.85 44.67 -4.87
N LYS A 56 -10.26 45.87 -4.85
CA LYS A 56 -9.97 46.71 -6.03
C LYS A 56 -8.48 46.69 -6.42
N GLY A 57 -7.66 45.84 -5.79
CA GLY A 57 -6.24 45.68 -6.10
C GLY A 57 -5.33 46.79 -5.56
N ARG A 58 -5.79 47.60 -4.61
CA ARG A 58 -4.97 48.62 -3.93
C ARG A 58 -4.33 48.03 -2.68
N VAL A 59 -3.11 48.44 -2.35
CA VAL A 59 -2.47 48.11 -1.07
C VAL A 59 -3.36 48.64 0.06
N ALA A 60 -3.84 47.76 0.93
CA ALA A 60 -4.71 48.15 2.03
C ALA A 60 -3.90 48.90 3.10
N GLU A 61 -4.30 50.13 3.44
CA GLU A 61 -3.61 50.98 4.44
C GLU A 61 -3.95 50.61 5.91
N ASN A 62 -4.91 49.71 6.14
CA ASN A 62 -5.28 49.20 7.47
C ASN A 62 -5.27 47.66 7.50
N ASP A 63 -4.91 47.12 8.67
CA ASP A 63 -4.89 45.68 8.97
C ASP A 63 -6.19 45.00 8.52
N VAL A 64 -6.04 43.92 7.78
CA VAL A 64 -7.16 43.21 7.18
C VAL A 64 -8.00 42.54 8.26
N ASP A 65 -9.32 42.73 8.19
CA ASP A 65 -10.27 42.37 9.24
C ASP A 65 -10.57 40.85 9.30
N LEU A 66 -9.56 40.03 9.59
CA LEU A 66 -9.74 38.73 10.20
C LEU A 66 -9.58 38.84 11.72
N SER A 67 -10.22 37.95 12.48
CA SER A 67 -10.01 37.88 13.93
C SER A 67 -8.52 37.71 14.29
N PRO A 68 -8.10 38.13 15.50
CA PRO A 68 -6.76 37.84 16.00
C PRO A 68 -6.39 36.36 15.88
N VAL A 69 -5.09 36.07 15.76
CA VAL A 69 -4.57 34.70 15.69
C VAL A 69 -4.94 33.95 16.97
N THR A 70 -5.70 32.88 16.81
CA THR A 70 -6.19 32.03 17.90
C THR A 70 -5.10 31.11 18.44
N GLU A 71 -5.29 30.57 19.65
CA GLU A 71 -4.36 29.61 20.25
C GLU A 71 -4.19 28.34 19.40
N ALA A 72 -5.27 27.86 18.78
CA ALA A 72 -5.22 26.72 17.85
C ALA A 72 -4.38 27.03 16.60
N GLU A 73 -4.43 28.26 16.08
CA GLU A 73 -3.54 28.70 15.00
C GLU A 73 -2.09 28.79 15.47
N ARG A 74 -1.84 29.22 16.71
CA ARG A 74 -0.48 29.25 17.27
C ARG A 74 0.14 27.86 17.44
N ALA A 75 -0.70 26.85 17.74
CA ALA A 75 -0.26 25.48 17.91
C ALA A 75 -0.03 24.72 16.60
N LEU A 76 -0.73 25.09 15.52
CA LEU A 76 -0.75 24.34 14.26
C LEU A 76 -0.04 25.03 13.09
N LEU A 77 0.17 26.34 13.15
CA LEU A 77 0.96 27.09 12.17
C LEU A 77 2.32 27.47 12.76
N THR A 78 3.36 27.41 11.95
CA THR A 78 4.71 27.84 12.37
C THR A 78 4.79 29.35 12.54
N GLU A 79 5.84 29.86 13.19
CA GLU A 79 6.04 31.30 13.34
C GLU A 79 6.25 32.00 11.99
N ALA A 80 6.99 31.36 11.08
CA ALA A 80 7.19 31.85 9.71
C ALA A 80 5.89 31.92 8.91
N GLU A 81 5.06 30.87 8.96
CA GLU A 81 3.77 30.84 8.27
C GLU A 81 2.85 31.98 8.75
N ARG A 82 2.83 32.24 10.06
CA ARG A 82 2.04 33.34 10.63
C ARG A 82 2.58 34.70 10.20
N ALA A 83 3.90 34.86 10.12
CA ALA A 83 4.54 36.09 9.64
C ALA A 83 4.20 36.35 8.15
N ASP A 84 4.10 35.30 7.35
CA ASP A 84 3.73 35.36 5.92
C ASP A 84 2.21 35.51 5.68
N GLY A 85 1.42 35.73 6.74
CA GLY A 85 -0.01 35.99 6.66
C GLY A 85 -0.87 34.74 6.47
N PHE A 86 -0.34 33.54 6.72
CA PHE A 86 -1.14 32.32 6.72
C PHE A 86 -2.03 32.24 7.96
N ARG A 87 -3.27 31.80 7.73
CA ARG A 87 -4.34 31.63 8.72
C ARG A 87 -5.01 30.28 8.49
N LEU A 88 -5.70 29.76 9.50
CA LEU A 88 -6.54 28.57 9.34
C LEU A 88 -7.98 28.97 9.07
N ALA A 89 -8.54 28.54 7.93
CA ALA A 89 -9.90 28.90 7.52
C ALA A 89 -10.97 28.56 8.58
N CYS A 90 -10.79 27.48 9.34
CA CYS A 90 -11.71 27.08 10.41
C CYS A 90 -11.59 27.90 11.71
N CYS A 91 -10.51 28.66 11.87
CA CYS A 91 -10.23 29.45 13.06
C CYS A 91 -10.45 30.94 12.82
N ALA A 92 -9.98 31.45 11.67
CA ALA A 92 -10.08 32.84 11.31
C ALA A 92 -11.55 33.24 11.08
N ARG A 93 -12.01 34.25 11.82
CA ARG A 93 -13.35 34.84 11.64
C ARG A 93 -13.27 36.12 10.82
N VAL A 94 -14.29 36.33 10.02
CA VAL A 94 -14.39 37.43 9.06
C VAL A 94 -15.00 38.63 9.77
N LEU A 95 -14.21 39.67 10.00
CA LEU A 95 -14.64 40.89 10.69
C LEU A 95 -14.91 42.06 9.71
N GLY A 96 -14.46 41.94 8.47
CA GLY A 96 -14.55 42.91 7.38
C GLY A 96 -14.20 42.28 6.03
N ASP A 97 -14.02 43.11 5.01
CA ASP A 97 -13.76 42.65 3.64
C ASP A 97 -12.32 42.13 3.49
N ALA A 98 -12.14 40.98 2.84
CA ALA A 98 -10.82 40.34 2.73
C ALA A 98 -10.58 39.66 1.38
N VAL A 99 -9.32 39.61 0.94
CA VAL A 99 -8.88 38.79 -0.20
C VAL A 99 -7.99 37.67 0.34
N LEU A 100 -8.37 36.43 0.07
CA LEU A 100 -7.70 35.24 0.60
C LEU A 100 -7.19 34.37 -0.56
N ALA A 101 -5.90 34.10 -0.57
CA ALA A 101 -5.30 33.11 -1.46
C ALA A 101 -5.36 31.72 -0.82
N VAL A 102 -5.93 30.76 -1.51
CA VAL A 102 -5.92 29.35 -1.09
C VAL A 102 -4.69 28.69 -1.72
N PRO A 103 -3.68 28.33 -0.91
CA PRO A 103 -2.45 27.75 -1.43
C PRO A 103 -2.72 26.36 -2.04
N PRO A 104 -1.96 25.92 -3.06
CA PRO A 104 -2.22 24.68 -3.82
C PRO A 104 -2.47 23.43 -2.96
N GLU A 105 -1.75 23.29 -1.86
CA GLU A 105 -1.85 22.18 -0.90
C GLU A 105 -3.17 22.17 -0.09
N SER A 106 -3.86 23.31 -0.02
CA SER A 106 -5.17 23.45 0.64
C SER A 106 -6.33 23.47 -0.35
N GLN A 107 -6.07 23.35 -1.66
CA GLN A 107 -7.10 23.26 -2.69
C GLN A 107 -7.61 21.82 -2.81
N VAL A 108 -8.92 21.64 -2.92
CA VAL A 108 -9.51 20.33 -3.22
C VAL A 108 -9.32 20.04 -4.72
N LYS A 109 -8.37 19.17 -5.06
CA LYS A 109 -8.15 18.68 -6.44
C LYS A 109 -9.00 17.45 -6.75
N GLU A 110 -9.26 17.21 -8.04
CA GLU A 110 -9.97 16.01 -8.53
C GLU A 110 -9.21 14.74 -8.14
N ALA A 111 -9.93 13.75 -7.62
CA ALA A 111 -9.38 12.43 -7.34
C ALA A 111 -9.27 11.63 -8.65
N VAL A 112 -8.09 11.09 -8.95
CA VAL A 112 -7.91 10.24 -10.14
C VAL A 112 -8.22 8.80 -9.76
N ILE A 113 -9.37 8.27 -10.22
CA ILE A 113 -9.67 6.83 -10.11
C ILE A 113 -8.99 6.09 -11.27
N LEU A 114 -7.78 5.63 -11.00
CA LEU A 114 -7.04 4.75 -11.88
C LEU A 114 -7.48 3.29 -11.54
N GLU A 115 -8.04 2.55 -12.48
CA GLU A 115 -8.44 1.14 -12.31
C GLU A 115 -7.88 0.31 -13.46
N ARG A 116 -7.35 -0.89 -13.15
CA ARG A 116 -7.06 -1.96 -14.12
C ARG A 116 -7.92 -3.17 -13.74
N GLY A 117 -9.06 -3.36 -14.41
CA GLY A 117 -9.95 -4.50 -14.17
C GLY A 117 -10.23 -5.27 -15.46
N ALA A 118 -10.04 -6.60 -15.43
CA ALA A 118 -10.48 -7.52 -16.47
C ALA A 118 -11.95 -7.89 -16.23
N GLY A 119 -12.80 -7.78 -17.26
CA GLY A 119 -14.23 -8.10 -17.14
C GLY A 119 -14.49 -9.62 -17.08
N LYS A 120 -15.25 -10.07 -16.07
CA LYS A 120 -15.88 -11.41 -16.08
C LYS A 120 -17.08 -11.40 -17.05
N ALA A 121 -17.35 -12.53 -17.70
CA ALA A 121 -18.59 -12.73 -18.46
C ALA A 121 -19.79 -12.73 -17.49
N MET A 122 -20.80 -11.90 -17.75
CA MET A 122 -21.95 -11.69 -16.89
C MET A 122 -23.24 -12.02 -17.64
N GLN A 123 -24.26 -12.53 -16.92
CA GLN A 123 -25.61 -12.58 -17.45
C GLN A 123 -26.17 -11.16 -17.56
N PHE A 124 -27.00 -10.91 -18.58
CA PHE A 124 -27.54 -9.59 -18.85
C PHE A 124 -29.06 -9.61 -18.72
N HIS A 125 -29.53 -9.26 -17.52
CA HIS A 125 -30.93 -9.26 -17.13
C HIS A 125 -31.26 -7.98 -16.33
N PRO A 126 -31.21 -6.79 -16.96
CA PRO A 126 -31.44 -5.52 -16.28
C PRO A 126 -32.88 -5.42 -15.76
N ALA A 127 -33.08 -4.64 -14.71
CA ALA A 127 -34.43 -4.45 -14.15
C ALA A 127 -35.31 -3.63 -15.10
N VAL A 128 -34.77 -2.59 -15.72
CA VAL A 128 -35.49 -1.84 -16.76
C VAL A 128 -35.29 -2.48 -18.13
N ARG A 129 -36.38 -2.93 -18.75
CA ARG A 129 -36.38 -3.54 -20.08
C ARG A 129 -37.06 -2.63 -21.11
N CYS A 130 -36.53 -2.66 -22.34
CA CYS A 130 -37.02 -1.86 -23.46
C CYS A 130 -37.83 -2.72 -24.44
N TYR A 131 -39.06 -2.32 -24.73
CA TYR A 131 -39.93 -2.98 -25.71
C TYR A 131 -40.29 -2.02 -26.82
N THR A 132 -39.97 -2.38 -28.07
CA THR A 132 -40.32 -1.59 -29.24
C THR A 132 -41.64 -2.08 -29.80
N LEU A 133 -42.65 -1.20 -29.83
CA LEU A 133 -44.00 -1.50 -30.30
C LEU A 133 -44.32 -0.70 -31.56
N THR A 134 -44.99 -1.36 -32.50
CA THR A 134 -45.68 -0.70 -33.63
C THR A 134 -47.16 -1.01 -33.47
N LEU A 135 -47.91 -0.04 -32.98
CA LEU A 135 -49.32 -0.21 -32.62
C LEU A 135 -50.24 0.20 -33.78
N GLU A 136 -51.40 -0.44 -33.85
CA GLU A 136 -52.44 -0.06 -34.80
C GLU A 136 -53.05 1.29 -34.41
N LYS A 137 -53.30 2.12 -35.43
CA LYS A 137 -53.90 3.45 -35.24
C LYS A 137 -55.36 3.30 -34.81
N PRO A 138 -55.85 4.16 -33.90
CA PRO A 138 -57.26 4.16 -33.52
C PRO A 138 -58.14 4.50 -34.72
N GLY A 139 -59.30 3.84 -34.80
CA GLY A 139 -60.32 4.03 -35.82
C GLY A 139 -61.72 3.89 -35.24
N LEU A 140 -62.75 4.04 -36.06
CA LEU A 140 -64.14 3.86 -35.60
C LEU A 140 -64.43 2.41 -35.17
N GLU A 141 -63.75 1.44 -35.78
CA GLU A 141 -63.89 0.00 -35.49
C GLU A 141 -63.00 -0.46 -34.31
N ASP A 142 -61.93 0.28 -34.01
CA ASP A 142 -61.05 0.04 -32.87
C ASP A 142 -60.91 1.33 -32.07
N ASN A 143 -61.77 1.49 -31.06
CA ASN A 143 -61.90 2.65 -30.18
C ASN A 143 -61.26 2.46 -28.80
N ARG A 144 -60.41 1.43 -28.62
CA ARG A 144 -59.67 1.20 -27.38
C ARG A 144 -58.81 2.41 -27.01
N ASP A 145 -58.69 2.67 -25.71
CA ASP A 145 -57.85 3.73 -25.18
C ASP A 145 -56.34 3.44 -25.38
N ASP A 146 -55.54 4.50 -25.24
CA ASP A 146 -54.10 4.46 -25.50
C ASP A 146 -53.33 3.52 -24.54
N LEU A 147 -53.78 3.35 -23.29
CA LEU A 147 -53.14 2.46 -22.32
C LEU A 147 -53.42 1.00 -22.68
N THR A 148 -54.69 0.65 -22.93
CA THR A 148 -55.08 -0.69 -23.37
C THR A 148 -54.32 -1.10 -24.63
N ARG A 149 -54.14 -0.19 -25.60
CA ARG A 149 -53.32 -0.45 -26.80
C ARG A 149 -51.86 -0.80 -26.48
N ILE A 150 -51.24 -0.10 -25.53
CA ILE A 150 -49.87 -0.41 -25.10
C ILE A 150 -49.82 -1.76 -24.40
N LEU A 151 -50.72 -2.02 -23.44
CA LEU A 151 -50.74 -3.26 -22.68
C LEU A 151 -50.97 -4.48 -23.59
N ASP A 152 -51.90 -4.38 -24.55
CA ASP A 152 -52.12 -5.43 -25.55
C ASP A 152 -50.89 -5.63 -26.45
N GLY A 153 -50.23 -4.54 -26.86
CA GLY A 153 -49.00 -4.58 -27.63
C GLY A 153 -47.83 -5.25 -26.88
N LEU A 154 -47.68 -4.96 -25.59
CA LEU A 154 -46.70 -5.60 -24.71
C LEU A 154 -47.03 -7.08 -24.47
N ALA A 155 -48.29 -7.40 -24.19
CA ALA A 155 -48.77 -8.76 -23.97
C ALA A 155 -48.56 -9.64 -25.21
N GLY A 156 -48.67 -9.07 -26.42
CA GLY A 156 -48.35 -9.74 -27.68
C GLY A 156 -46.88 -10.12 -27.82
N GLN A 157 -45.95 -9.40 -27.18
CA GLN A 157 -44.53 -9.76 -27.15
C GLN A 157 -44.18 -10.68 -25.96
N ASN A 158 -44.80 -10.46 -24.81
CA ASN A 158 -44.62 -11.27 -23.61
C ASN A 158 -45.93 -11.30 -22.79
N PRO A 159 -46.60 -12.46 -22.66
CA PRO A 159 -47.86 -12.59 -21.93
C PRO A 159 -47.81 -12.13 -20.46
N ARG A 160 -46.63 -12.10 -19.83
CA ARG A 160 -46.46 -11.62 -18.45
C ARG A 160 -46.66 -10.12 -18.29
N LEU A 161 -46.67 -9.36 -19.39
CA LEU A 161 -46.75 -7.90 -19.40
C LEU A 161 -48.19 -7.37 -19.59
N ARG A 162 -49.19 -8.21 -19.34
CA ARG A 162 -50.60 -7.86 -19.55
C ARG A 162 -51.14 -6.92 -18.47
N ASP A 163 -50.75 -7.13 -17.23
CA ASP A 163 -51.28 -6.43 -16.06
C ASP A 163 -50.19 -5.60 -15.38
N LEU A 164 -49.67 -4.59 -16.10
CA LEU A 164 -48.65 -3.67 -15.59
C LEU A 164 -49.28 -2.43 -14.97
N ALA A 165 -48.74 -1.99 -13.84
CA ALA A 165 -48.95 -0.63 -13.37
C ALA A 165 -48.31 0.37 -14.35
N ILE A 166 -48.75 1.62 -14.32
CA ILE A 166 -48.13 2.70 -15.10
C ILE A 166 -47.97 3.92 -14.21
N ASP A 167 -46.76 4.49 -14.19
CA ASP A 167 -46.49 5.67 -13.40
C ASP A 167 -47.31 6.87 -13.94
N TYR A 168 -47.92 7.63 -13.03
CA TYR A 168 -48.82 8.72 -13.38
C TYR A 168 -48.17 9.78 -14.28
N SER A 169 -46.86 10.03 -14.15
CA SER A 169 -46.15 10.96 -15.04
C SER A 169 -46.09 10.48 -16.49
N VAL A 170 -46.16 9.18 -16.72
CA VAL A 170 -46.23 8.58 -18.07
C VAL A 170 -47.63 8.71 -18.64
N ILE A 171 -48.67 8.40 -17.86
CA ILE A 171 -50.08 8.51 -18.28
C ILE A 171 -50.38 9.92 -18.82
N LYS A 172 -49.93 10.96 -18.10
CA LYS A 172 -50.14 12.37 -18.49
C LYS A 172 -49.61 12.70 -19.90
N LYS A 173 -48.56 12.02 -20.36
CA LYS A 173 -47.86 12.30 -21.62
C LYS A 173 -48.24 11.31 -22.72
N LEU A 174 -48.84 10.17 -22.35
CA LEU A 174 -49.06 9.02 -23.22
C LEU A 174 -49.81 9.35 -24.54
N PRO A 175 -50.97 10.05 -24.53
CA PRO A 175 -51.70 10.33 -25.76
C PRO A 175 -50.89 11.16 -26.78
N THR A 176 -50.13 12.12 -26.28
CA THR A 176 -49.28 13.02 -27.10
C THR A 176 -48.10 12.26 -27.70
N VAL A 177 -47.46 11.40 -26.91
CA VAL A 177 -46.31 10.62 -27.37
C VAL A 177 -46.73 9.64 -28.47
N LEU A 178 -47.83 8.88 -28.30
CA LEU A 178 -48.27 7.92 -29.32
C LEU A 178 -48.56 8.57 -30.66
N ARG A 179 -49.27 9.71 -30.65
CA ARG A 179 -49.64 10.44 -31.88
C ARG A 179 -48.43 11.05 -32.57
N SER A 180 -47.53 11.70 -31.81
CA SER A 180 -46.32 12.29 -32.38
C SER A 180 -45.38 11.23 -32.98
N ALA A 181 -45.36 10.03 -32.40
CA ALA A 181 -44.54 8.91 -32.84
C ALA A 181 -45.19 8.06 -33.95
N ARG A 182 -46.37 8.46 -34.47
CA ARG A 182 -47.16 7.66 -35.43
C ARG A 182 -47.36 6.21 -34.95
N PHE A 183 -47.63 6.04 -33.65
CA PHE A 183 -47.88 4.76 -32.99
C PHE A 183 -46.70 3.77 -33.03
N THR A 184 -45.49 4.27 -33.30
CA THR A 184 -44.25 3.50 -33.17
C THR A 184 -43.46 4.03 -31.97
N VAL A 185 -43.39 3.27 -30.89
CA VAL A 185 -42.83 3.72 -29.61
C VAL A 185 -41.90 2.68 -28.99
N THR A 186 -41.02 3.16 -28.11
CA THR A 186 -40.25 2.35 -27.18
C THR A 186 -40.86 2.50 -25.79
N VAL A 187 -41.27 1.40 -25.17
CA VAL A 187 -41.83 1.35 -23.82
C VAL A 187 -40.79 0.79 -22.86
N LEU A 188 -40.57 1.47 -21.74
CA LEU A 188 -39.68 1.03 -20.67
C LEU A 188 -40.50 0.45 -19.53
N VAL A 189 -40.20 -0.79 -19.17
CA VAL A 189 -40.87 -1.51 -18.08
C VAL A 189 -39.84 -1.82 -17.01
N LEU A 190 -40.13 -1.44 -15.76
CA LEU A 190 -39.36 -1.81 -14.58
C LEU A 190 -39.86 -3.17 -14.08
N GLY A 191 -38.97 -4.16 -14.14
CA GLY A 191 -39.28 -5.56 -13.89
C GLY A 191 -40.37 -6.06 -14.84
N ASP A 192 -41.30 -6.84 -14.28
CA ASP A 192 -42.54 -7.24 -14.94
C ASP A 192 -43.74 -6.59 -14.23
N ALA A 193 -43.57 -5.36 -13.71
CA ALA A 193 -44.54 -4.74 -12.80
C ALA A 193 -45.04 -3.37 -13.24
N GLU A 194 -44.18 -2.50 -13.78
CA GLU A 194 -44.56 -1.09 -13.99
C GLU A 194 -43.96 -0.47 -15.26
N ILE A 195 -44.80 0.25 -16.03
CA ILE A 195 -44.37 1.09 -17.15
C ILE A 195 -43.86 2.43 -16.61
N ILE A 196 -42.58 2.71 -16.84
CA ILE A 196 -41.89 3.92 -16.37
C ILE A 196 -41.63 4.95 -17.47
N ALA A 197 -41.69 4.57 -18.75
CA ALA A 197 -41.64 5.55 -19.84
C ALA A 197 -42.23 5.01 -21.14
N VAL A 198 -42.74 5.94 -21.94
CA VAL A 198 -43.08 5.72 -23.35
C VAL A 198 -42.38 6.79 -24.15
N MET A 199 -41.55 6.38 -25.10
CA MET A 199 -40.71 7.26 -25.92
C MET A 199 -41.03 7.08 -27.41
N PRO A 200 -40.95 8.16 -28.22
CA PRO A 200 -41.19 8.06 -29.66
C PRO A 200 -40.06 7.30 -30.38
N GLY A 201 -40.40 6.41 -31.32
CA GLY A 201 -39.44 5.69 -32.18
C GLY A 201 -38.98 4.32 -31.68
N LYS A 202 -38.12 3.65 -32.45
CA LYS A 202 -37.71 2.24 -32.25
C LYS A 202 -36.35 2.04 -31.55
N ASP A 203 -35.47 3.04 -31.61
CA ASP A 203 -34.07 2.94 -31.16
C ASP A 203 -33.65 4.10 -30.24
N CYS A 204 -34.45 4.35 -29.22
CA CYS A 204 -34.06 5.33 -28.19
C CYS A 204 -32.87 4.79 -27.37
N PRO A 205 -31.80 5.59 -27.17
CA PRO A 205 -30.76 5.23 -26.21
C PRO A 205 -31.31 5.30 -24.79
N VAL A 206 -31.02 4.27 -23.99
CA VAL A 206 -31.46 4.13 -22.61
C VAL A 206 -30.28 3.70 -21.77
N TYR A 207 -30.01 4.48 -20.74
CA TYR A 207 -28.84 4.28 -19.90
C TYR A 207 -29.22 3.89 -18.49
N GLY A 208 -28.27 3.26 -17.81
CA GLY A 208 -28.28 2.99 -16.40
C GLY A 208 -27.01 3.56 -15.78
N MET A 209 -27.11 3.98 -14.52
CA MET A 209 -25.97 4.52 -13.78
C MET A 209 -25.70 3.66 -12.55
N ALA A 210 -24.49 3.16 -12.38
CA ALA A 210 -24.07 2.52 -11.13
C ALA A 210 -23.17 3.49 -10.37
N VAL A 211 -23.41 3.66 -9.08
CA VAL A 211 -22.68 4.63 -8.27
C VAL A 211 -22.22 4.00 -6.96
N ASP A 212 -20.92 4.13 -6.69
CA ASP A 212 -20.30 3.86 -5.41
C ASP A 212 -20.11 5.19 -4.67
N ILE A 213 -20.82 5.36 -3.55
CA ILE A 213 -20.82 6.56 -2.72
C ILE A 213 -19.96 6.29 -1.49
N GLY A 214 -18.66 6.52 -1.64
CA GLY A 214 -17.73 6.53 -0.53
C GLY A 214 -17.84 7.81 0.32
N THR A 215 -17.26 7.74 1.52
CA THR A 215 -17.15 8.91 2.41
C THR A 215 -16.37 10.04 1.72
N THR A 216 -15.31 9.70 0.99
CA THR A 216 -14.38 10.67 0.39
C THR A 216 -14.61 10.89 -1.11
N THR A 217 -15.01 9.84 -1.82
CA THR A 217 -15.09 9.81 -3.28
C THR A 217 -16.42 9.23 -3.73
N VAL A 218 -17.03 9.82 -4.74
CA VAL A 218 -18.21 9.27 -5.42
C VAL A 218 -17.77 8.83 -6.83
N ALA A 219 -17.89 7.55 -7.12
CA ALA A 219 -17.55 6.96 -8.42
C ALA A 219 -18.81 6.54 -9.16
N ALA A 220 -18.99 7.03 -10.39
CA ALA A 220 -20.17 6.74 -11.20
C ALA A 220 -19.78 6.08 -12.54
N TYR A 221 -20.58 5.10 -12.95
CA TYR A 221 -20.37 4.31 -14.16
C TYR A 221 -21.66 4.32 -14.99
N LEU A 222 -21.57 4.82 -16.22
CA LEU A 222 -22.68 4.83 -17.16
C LEU A 222 -22.66 3.56 -18.02
N CYS A 223 -23.79 2.85 -18.07
CA CYS A 223 -23.95 1.62 -18.84
C CYS A 223 -25.15 1.74 -19.80
N ASP A 224 -25.08 1.03 -20.91
CA ASP A 224 -26.20 0.88 -21.85
C ASP A 224 -27.15 -0.24 -21.38
N LEU A 225 -28.43 0.09 -21.14
CA LEU A 225 -29.40 -0.88 -20.62
C LEU A 225 -30.02 -1.79 -21.70
N LYS A 226 -29.67 -1.60 -22.97
CA LYS A 226 -30.09 -2.52 -24.05
C LYS A 226 -29.03 -3.58 -24.33
N THR A 227 -27.75 -3.22 -24.19
CA THR A 227 -26.61 -4.05 -24.59
C THR A 227 -25.78 -4.53 -23.40
N GLY A 228 -25.87 -3.86 -22.25
CA GLY A 228 -24.99 -4.09 -21.10
C GLY A 228 -23.61 -3.47 -21.24
N GLY A 229 -23.36 -2.74 -22.33
CA GLY A 229 -22.07 -2.14 -22.60
C GLY A 229 -21.71 -1.07 -21.56
N PHE A 230 -20.48 -1.14 -21.04
CA PHE A 230 -19.88 -0.04 -20.27
C PHE A 230 -19.60 1.14 -21.22
N LEU A 231 -20.08 2.33 -20.87
CA LEU A 231 -19.98 3.51 -21.73
C LEU A 231 -18.96 4.52 -21.21
N GLU A 232 -19.12 4.96 -19.97
CA GLU A 232 -18.35 6.05 -19.38
C GLU A 232 -18.13 5.81 -17.89
N LYS A 233 -17.08 6.42 -17.34
CA LYS A 233 -16.89 6.60 -15.90
C LYS A 233 -16.60 8.05 -15.58
N ALA A 234 -17.07 8.50 -14.43
CA ALA A 234 -16.75 9.79 -13.85
C ALA A 234 -16.62 9.65 -12.34
N SER A 235 -15.93 10.59 -11.70
CA SER A 235 -15.74 10.60 -10.26
C SER A 235 -15.69 12.01 -9.72
N ALA A 236 -16.21 12.20 -8.52
CA ALA A 236 -16.16 13.46 -7.81
C ALA A 236 -15.66 13.25 -6.38
N VAL A 237 -15.06 14.29 -5.81
CA VAL A 237 -14.86 14.35 -4.35
C VAL A 237 -16.24 14.49 -3.71
N ASN A 238 -16.51 13.70 -2.68
CA ASN A 238 -17.77 13.82 -1.94
C ASN A 238 -17.80 15.19 -1.21
N PRO A 239 -18.67 16.13 -1.60
CA PRO A 239 -18.68 17.49 -1.03
C PRO A 239 -19.02 17.51 0.47
N GLN A 240 -19.60 16.43 0.98
CA GLN A 240 -19.88 16.26 2.40
C GLN A 240 -18.62 16.28 3.27
N ILE A 241 -17.42 16.07 2.69
CA ILE A 241 -16.14 16.25 3.39
C ILE A 241 -16.01 17.64 4.00
N SER A 242 -16.61 18.64 3.36
CA SER A 242 -16.64 19.98 3.91
C SER A 242 -17.34 20.02 5.26
N TYR A 243 -18.32 19.16 5.53
CA TYR A 243 -19.14 19.18 6.75
C TYR A 243 -18.70 18.15 7.80
N GLY A 244 -17.97 17.12 7.38
CA GLY A 244 -17.36 16.11 8.23
C GLY A 244 -16.49 15.16 7.41
N ASP A 245 -15.28 14.87 7.87
CA ASP A 245 -14.33 14.07 7.11
C ASP A 245 -14.56 12.57 7.24
N ASP A 246 -15.21 12.16 8.33
CA ASP A 246 -15.55 10.78 8.63
C ASP A 246 -17.06 10.64 8.84
N VAL A 247 -17.52 9.40 8.90
CA VAL A 247 -18.95 9.09 9.08
C VAL A 247 -19.50 9.62 10.42
N LEU A 248 -18.73 9.55 11.51
CA LEU A 248 -19.16 10.00 12.84
C LEU A 248 -19.34 11.53 12.92
N SER A 249 -18.45 12.28 12.29
CA SER A 249 -18.55 13.73 12.22
C SER A 249 -19.74 14.18 11.37
N ARG A 250 -20.10 13.43 10.33
CA ARG A 250 -21.33 13.67 9.55
C ARG A 250 -22.59 13.34 10.35
N ILE A 251 -22.62 12.23 11.08
CA ILE A 251 -23.72 11.92 12.01
C ILE A 251 -23.87 13.06 13.03
N SER A 252 -22.77 13.48 13.65
CA SER A 252 -22.78 14.60 14.59
C SER A 252 -23.26 15.91 13.95
N TYR A 253 -22.93 16.17 12.68
CA TYR A 253 -23.45 17.32 11.95
C TYR A 253 -24.97 17.25 11.77
N CYS A 254 -25.52 16.09 11.39
CA CYS A 254 -26.96 15.85 11.32
C CYS A 254 -27.65 16.07 12.67
N MET A 255 -27.05 15.58 13.76
CA MET A 255 -27.62 15.70 15.11
C MET A 255 -27.58 17.13 15.68
N THR A 256 -26.57 17.92 15.33
CA THR A 256 -26.30 19.22 15.99
C THR A 256 -26.76 20.43 15.19
N ARG A 257 -27.08 20.27 13.90
CA ARG A 257 -27.49 21.36 13.03
C ARG A 257 -28.94 21.21 12.61
N GLU A 258 -29.68 22.30 12.73
CA GLU A 258 -31.01 22.43 12.13
C GLU A 258 -30.87 22.27 10.61
N ASN A 259 -31.60 21.31 10.02
CA ASN A 259 -31.51 20.88 8.62
C ASN A 259 -30.16 20.25 8.20
N GLY A 260 -29.44 19.64 9.15
CA GLY A 260 -28.14 19.03 8.88
C GLY A 260 -28.21 17.90 7.84
N LEU A 261 -29.22 17.04 7.94
CA LEU A 261 -29.46 15.91 7.02
C LEU A 261 -29.78 16.39 5.60
N GLU A 262 -30.74 17.29 5.46
CA GLU A 262 -31.18 17.85 4.18
C GLU A 262 -30.02 18.57 3.47
N THR A 263 -29.17 19.26 4.24
CA THR A 263 -27.95 19.89 3.71
C THR A 263 -27.01 18.85 3.13
N LEU A 264 -26.70 17.77 3.86
CA LEU A 264 -25.78 16.74 3.35
C LEU A 264 -26.36 15.95 2.18
N GLN A 265 -27.66 15.65 2.23
CA GLN A 265 -28.38 14.97 1.16
C GLN A 265 -28.38 15.81 -0.13
N SER A 266 -28.74 17.09 -0.04
CA SER A 266 -28.79 17.97 -1.23
C SER A 266 -27.43 18.15 -1.89
N GLN A 267 -26.33 18.24 -1.12
CA GLN A 267 -24.97 18.29 -1.66
C GLN A 267 -24.61 17.00 -2.42
N LEU A 268 -25.02 15.85 -1.88
CA LEU A 268 -24.80 14.56 -2.55
C LEU A 268 -25.63 14.44 -3.83
N MET A 269 -26.92 14.79 -3.79
CA MET A 269 -27.79 14.75 -4.97
C MET A 269 -27.32 15.70 -6.07
N ALA A 270 -26.86 16.91 -5.71
CA ALA A 270 -26.25 17.82 -6.66
C ALA A 270 -25.02 17.21 -7.35
N THR A 271 -24.20 16.47 -6.60
CA THR A 271 -23.02 15.76 -7.14
C THR A 271 -23.45 14.64 -8.09
N LEU A 272 -24.45 13.83 -7.72
CA LEU A 272 -24.97 12.76 -8.58
C LEU A 272 -25.58 13.32 -9.87
N ASN A 273 -26.32 14.43 -9.78
CA ASN A 273 -26.90 15.12 -10.93
C ASN A 273 -25.81 15.69 -11.85
N ALA A 274 -24.75 16.27 -11.30
CA ALA A 274 -23.61 16.75 -12.07
C ALA A 274 -22.91 15.60 -12.82
N LEU A 275 -22.62 14.48 -12.14
CA LEU A 275 -22.00 13.30 -12.76
C LEU A 275 -22.89 12.69 -13.85
N ALA A 276 -24.19 12.56 -13.60
CA ALA A 276 -25.16 12.07 -14.58
C ALA A 276 -25.22 12.98 -15.83
N GLY A 277 -25.27 14.30 -15.60
CA GLY A 277 -25.26 15.31 -16.66
C GLY A 277 -23.98 15.28 -17.48
N GLU A 278 -22.82 15.23 -16.83
CA GLU A 278 -21.52 15.17 -17.47
C GLU A 278 -21.35 13.92 -18.35
N MET A 279 -21.59 12.73 -17.79
CA MET A 279 -21.42 11.46 -18.52
C MET A 279 -22.38 11.36 -19.71
N THR A 280 -23.61 11.86 -19.57
CA THR A 280 -24.58 11.85 -20.69
C THR A 280 -24.28 12.93 -21.73
N ALA A 281 -23.80 14.11 -21.33
CA ALA A 281 -23.44 15.21 -22.23
C ALA A 281 -22.27 14.85 -23.15
N ARG A 282 -21.26 14.11 -22.65
CA ARG A 282 -20.15 13.57 -23.48
C ARG A 282 -20.64 12.68 -24.63
N ARG A 283 -21.87 12.15 -24.54
CA ARG A 283 -22.53 11.33 -25.57
C ARG A 283 -23.60 12.10 -26.36
N GLY A 284 -23.69 13.42 -26.21
CA GLY A 284 -24.72 14.24 -26.83
C GLY A 284 -26.14 13.92 -26.35
N GLN A 285 -26.29 13.36 -25.15
CA GLN A 285 -27.58 13.01 -24.55
C GLN A 285 -27.84 13.83 -23.29
N LYS A 286 -29.08 13.77 -22.79
CA LYS A 286 -29.51 14.39 -21.53
C LYS A 286 -29.62 13.34 -20.42
N ALA A 287 -29.45 13.76 -19.16
CA ALA A 287 -29.59 12.90 -17.98
C ALA A 287 -30.95 12.18 -17.90
N GLY A 288 -32.01 12.77 -18.46
CA GLY A 288 -33.34 12.13 -18.59
C GLY A 288 -33.38 10.84 -19.43
N ARG A 289 -32.27 10.42 -20.04
CA ARG A 289 -32.12 9.10 -20.69
C ARG A 289 -31.68 8.00 -19.73
N ILE A 290 -31.27 8.34 -18.52
CA ILE A 290 -30.95 7.38 -17.47
C ILE A 290 -32.26 6.90 -16.84
N ALA A 291 -32.60 5.63 -17.05
CA ALA A 291 -33.87 5.05 -16.58
C ALA A 291 -33.74 4.37 -15.21
N GLU A 292 -32.54 3.95 -14.84
CA GLU A 292 -32.26 3.33 -13.55
C GLU A 292 -30.88 3.73 -13.02
N THR A 293 -30.80 3.93 -11.70
CA THR A 293 -29.55 4.12 -10.98
C THR A 293 -29.42 3.05 -9.88
N VAL A 294 -28.29 2.37 -9.78
CA VAL A 294 -27.93 1.55 -8.61
C VAL A 294 -26.95 2.32 -7.74
N LEU A 295 -27.26 2.44 -6.46
CA LEU A 295 -26.39 3.08 -5.46
C LEU A 295 -25.86 2.05 -4.47
N VAL A 296 -24.56 2.14 -4.17
CA VAL A 296 -23.89 1.40 -3.10
C VAL A 296 -23.12 2.35 -2.21
N PHE A 297 -23.03 2.03 -0.92
CA PHE A 297 -22.53 2.95 0.09
C PHE A 297 -22.31 2.23 1.43
N ASN A 298 -21.46 2.79 2.28
CA ASN A 298 -21.50 2.45 3.71
C ASN A 298 -22.83 2.92 4.33
N THR A 299 -23.24 2.29 5.42
CA THR A 299 -24.57 2.49 6.04
C THR A 299 -24.87 3.95 6.41
N VAL A 300 -23.88 4.75 6.78
CA VAL A 300 -24.09 6.18 7.11
C VAL A 300 -24.35 6.99 5.83
N MET A 301 -23.62 6.70 4.75
CA MET A 301 -23.85 7.32 3.45
C MET A 301 -25.22 6.92 2.86
N GLU A 302 -25.68 5.69 3.09
CA GLU A 302 -27.04 5.24 2.76
C GLU A 302 -28.09 6.17 3.40
N HIS A 303 -27.99 6.35 4.71
CA HIS A 303 -28.98 7.12 5.47
C HIS A 303 -29.04 8.56 4.97
N ILE A 304 -27.88 9.20 4.78
CA ILE A 304 -27.80 10.56 4.28
C ILE A 304 -28.34 10.67 2.85
N ALA A 305 -27.99 9.76 1.95
CA ALA A 305 -28.47 9.78 0.56
C ALA A 305 -30.00 9.62 0.49
N LEU A 306 -30.55 8.75 1.32
CA LEU A 306 -31.98 8.43 1.32
C LEU A 306 -32.83 9.36 2.18
N GLY A 307 -32.22 10.34 2.86
CA GLY A 307 -32.93 11.24 3.78
C GLY A 307 -33.45 10.52 5.03
N ILE A 308 -32.80 9.42 5.43
CA ILE A 308 -33.09 8.67 6.66
C ILE A 308 -32.20 9.22 7.78
N THR A 309 -32.75 9.46 8.97
CA THR A 309 -32.00 9.98 10.12
C THR A 309 -30.89 9.02 10.55
N PRO A 310 -29.61 9.44 10.60
CA PRO A 310 -28.49 8.57 10.95
C PRO A 310 -28.14 8.54 12.45
N ASP A 311 -28.91 9.21 13.31
CA ASP A 311 -28.59 9.42 14.74
C ASP A 311 -28.30 8.12 15.52
N ALA A 312 -29.06 7.07 15.25
CA ALA A 312 -28.90 5.76 15.90
C ALA A 312 -27.59 5.06 15.52
N LEU A 313 -26.96 5.44 14.39
CA LEU A 313 -25.63 4.95 13.99
C LEU A 313 -24.51 5.66 14.76
N GLY A 314 -24.78 6.82 15.38
CA GLY A 314 -23.80 7.56 16.19
C GLY A 314 -23.73 7.12 17.65
N THR A 315 -24.65 6.25 18.09
CA THR A 315 -24.76 5.82 19.48
C THR A 315 -24.85 4.31 19.56
N SER A 316 -24.11 3.70 20.48
CA SER A 316 -24.20 2.25 20.73
C SER A 316 -25.64 1.87 21.05
N PRO A 317 -26.24 0.85 20.40
CA PRO A 317 -25.58 -0.23 19.66
C PRO A 317 -25.53 -0.07 18.12
N PHE A 318 -25.41 1.16 17.61
CA PHE A 318 -25.14 1.50 16.20
C PHE A 318 -26.16 0.90 15.21
N ILE A 319 -27.45 1.01 15.53
CA ILE A 319 -28.50 0.31 14.79
C ILE A 319 -28.91 1.09 13.55
N SER A 320 -28.81 0.44 12.39
CA SER A 320 -29.33 0.92 11.11
C SER A 320 -30.86 0.91 11.07
N GLY A 321 -31.49 1.94 10.49
CA GLY A 321 -32.94 2.01 10.29
C GLY A 321 -33.45 1.09 9.18
N VAL A 322 -32.59 0.74 8.21
CA VAL A 322 -32.93 -0.16 7.10
C VAL A 322 -31.73 -1.05 6.73
N ARG A 323 -32.00 -2.29 6.32
CA ARG A 323 -30.98 -3.25 5.87
C ARG A 323 -31.32 -3.95 4.55
N ARG A 324 -32.59 -4.00 4.18
CA ARG A 324 -33.04 -4.60 2.91
C ARG A 324 -32.79 -3.66 1.75
N GLY A 325 -32.65 -4.21 0.55
CA GLY A 325 -32.62 -3.43 -0.68
C GLY A 325 -33.93 -2.69 -0.93
N LEU A 326 -33.82 -1.51 -1.54
CA LEU A 326 -34.91 -0.55 -1.74
C LEU A 326 -35.02 -0.16 -3.21
N ASN A 327 -36.25 -0.03 -3.71
CA ASN A 327 -36.56 0.62 -4.98
C ASN A 327 -37.28 1.94 -4.68
N ILE A 328 -36.71 3.05 -5.16
CA ILE A 328 -37.20 4.40 -4.88
C ILE A 328 -37.31 5.14 -6.21
N LYS A 329 -38.39 5.90 -6.40
CA LYS A 329 -38.53 6.74 -7.59
C LYS A 329 -37.51 7.87 -7.55
N ALA A 330 -36.81 8.11 -8.66
CA ALA A 330 -35.72 9.10 -8.73
C ALA A 330 -36.13 10.50 -8.24
N ARG A 331 -37.36 10.91 -8.56
CA ARG A 331 -37.95 12.19 -8.12
C ARG A 331 -38.06 12.37 -6.61
N GLU A 332 -38.22 11.28 -5.84
CA GLU A 332 -38.38 11.34 -4.38
C GLU A 332 -37.04 11.69 -3.70
N LEU A 333 -35.91 11.39 -4.37
CA LEU A 333 -34.57 11.72 -3.90
C LEU A 333 -34.04 13.04 -4.48
N GLY A 334 -34.75 13.66 -5.42
CA GLY A 334 -34.25 14.82 -6.16
C GLY A 334 -33.17 14.50 -7.20
N LEU A 335 -33.14 13.25 -7.69
CA LEU A 335 -32.22 12.83 -8.74
C LEU A 335 -32.79 13.19 -10.13
N GLU A 336 -32.09 14.06 -10.86
CA GLU A 336 -32.49 14.66 -12.14
C GLU A 336 -32.22 13.74 -13.34
N ILE A 337 -32.69 12.50 -13.25
CA ILE A 337 -32.68 11.53 -14.33
C ILE A 337 -34.07 11.41 -14.97
N MET A 338 -34.45 10.25 -15.49
CA MET A 338 -35.82 10.02 -15.94
C MET A 338 -36.81 10.19 -14.78
N ASP A 339 -37.85 11.00 -14.99
CA ASP A 339 -38.85 11.40 -13.98
C ASP A 339 -39.52 10.23 -13.24
N SER A 340 -39.83 9.15 -13.97
CA SER A 340 -40.39 7.92 -13.42
C SER A 340 -39.35 6.80 -13.28
N GLY A 341 -38.06 7.14 -13.41
CA GLY A 341 -36.92 6.24 -13.28
C GLY A 341 -36.74 5.69 -11.87
N ASN A 342 -35.99 4.60 -11.78
CA ASN A 342 -35.77 3.87 -10.54
C ASN A 342 -34.40 4.18 -9.93
N VAL A 343 -34.33 4.23 -8.61
CA VAL A 343 -33.10 4.19 -7.83
C VAL A 343 -33.14 2.93 -6.98
N TYR A 344 -32.24 2.00 -7.24
CA TYR A 344 -32.11 0.77 -6.47
C TYR A 344 -30.91 0.84 -5.54
N CYS A 345 -31.12 0.49 -4.27
CA CYS A 345 -30.07 0.40 -3.27
C CYS A 345 -29.90 -1.06 -2.87
N LEU A 346 -28.66 -1.54 -2.84
CA LEU A 346 -28.32 -2.89 -2.37
C LEU A 346 -28.51 -3.00 -0.84
N PRO A 347 -28.71 -4.21 -0.29
CA PRO A 347 -28.88 -4.40 1.15
C PRO A 347 -27.58 -4.12 1.93
N SER A 348 -27.75 -3.63 3.17
CA SER A 348 -26.68 -3.33 4.12
C SER A 348 -26.61 -4.38 5.22
N GLU A 349 -25.43 -4.72 5.70
CA GLU A 349 -25.20 -5.86 6.61
C GLU A 349 -25.30 -5.45 8.08
N ALA A 350 -24.71 -4.31 8.45
CA ALA A 350 -24.62 -3.84 9.83
C ALA A 350 -24.57 -2.30 9.93
N GLY A 351 -24.36 -1.78 11.15
CA GLY A 351 -24.31 -0.34 11.41
C GLY A 351 -23.18 0.40 10.69
N PHE A 352 -22.03 -0.25 10.54
CA PHE A 352 -20.85 0.31 9.85
C PHE A 352 -20.37 -0.56 8.67
N VAL A 353 -21.17 -1.54 8.25
CA VAL A 353 -20.89 -2.36 7.07
C VAL A 353 -22.10 -2.27 6.15
N GLY A 354 -21.94 -1.51 5.07
CA GLY A 354 -23.03 -1.14 4.19
C GLY A 354 -23.12 -2.00 2.94
N SER A 355 -23.86 -1.48 1.98
CA SER A 355 -24.10 -2.12 0.68
C SER A 355 -22.90 -2.04 -0.26
N ASP A 356 -21.92 -1.19 0.04
CA ASP A 356 -20.59 -1.21 -0.56
C ASP A 356 -19.89 -2.56 -0.35
N ASN A 357 -19.85 -3.07 0.89
CA ASN A 357 -19.31 -4.41 1.17
C ASN A 357 -20.14 -5.51 0.49
N THR A 358 -21.47 -5.43 0.53
CA THR A 358 -22.35 -6.36 -0.20
C THR A 358 -22.00 -6.40 -1.70
N ALA A 359 -21.71 -5.23 -2.30
CA ALA A 359 -21.30 -5.12 -3.69
C ALA A 359 -19.92 -5.77 -3.93
N VAL A 360 -18.97 -5.61 -3.00
CA VAL A 360 -17.68 -6.32 -3.02
C VAL A 360 -17.89 -7.84 -3.00
N LEU A 361 -18.78 -8.34 -2.12
CA LEU A 361 -19.06 -9.77 -2.01
C LEU A 361 -19.61 -10.37 -3.30
N ILE A 362 -20.60 -9.75 -3.95
CA ILE A 362 -21.15 -10.27 -5.20
C ILE A 362 -20.19 -10.17 -6.40
N ALA A 363 -19.18 -9.31 -6.31
CA ALA A 363 -18.12 -9.16 -7.31
C ALA A 363 -17.01 -10.21 -7.14
N GLN A 364 -16.57 -10.46 -5.90
CA GLN A 364 -15.51 -11.41 -5.59
C GLN A 364 -16.00 -12.85 -5.41
N GLU A 365 -17.26 -13.02 -5.01
CA GLU A 365 -17.94 -14.31 -4.83
C GLU A 365 -17.17 -15.29 -3.92
N PRO A 366 -16.72 -14.88 -2.71
CA PRO A 366 -16.01 -15.79 -1.79
C PRO A 366 -16.88 -16.98 -1.39
N TYR A 367 -18.19 -16.78 -1.30
CA TYR A 367 -19.20 -17.81 -1.01
C TYR A 367 -19.42 -18.84 -2.12
N ARG A 368 -18.66 -18.77 -3.23
CA ARG A 368 -18.62 -19.78 -4.30
C ARG A 368 -17.26 -20.48 -4.40
N GLN A 369 -16.39 -20.30 -3.41
CA GLN A 369 -15.03 -20.80 -3.42
C GLN A 369 -14.77 -21.66 -2.19
N ASP A 370 -13.94 -22.69 -2.33
CA ASP A 370 -13.54 -23.54 -1.19
C ASP A 370 -12.44 -22.87 -0.34
N LYS A 371 -11.59 -22.07 -0.99
CA LYS A 371 -10.48 -21.37 -0.35
C LYS A 371 -10.99 -20.29 0.60
N VAL A 372 -10.38 -20.19 1.78
CA VAL A 372 -10.66 -19.11 2.73
C VAL A 372 -10.02 -17.81 2.23
N GLN A 373 -10.85 -16.84 1.87
CA GLN A 373 -10.41 -15.54 1.40
C GLN A 373 -10.58 -14.47 2.48
N LEU A 374 -9.54 -13.66 2.68
CA LEU A 374 -9.64 -12.38 3.39
C LEU A 374 -9.71 -11.26 2.35
N ILE A 375 -10.91 -10.71 2.14
CA ILE A 375 -11.13 -9.53 1.32
C ILE A 375 -11.02 -8.29 2.22
N MET A 376 -10.21 -7.33 1.80
CA MET A 376 -9.94 -6.10 2.55
C MET A 376 -10.24 -4.91 1.65
N ASP A 377 -11.33 -4.18 1.91
CA ASP A 377 -11.55 -2.88 1.30
C ASP A 377 -10.85 -1.83 2.16
N ILE A 378 -9.80 -1.23 1.61
CA ILE A 378 -8.98 -0.27 2.35
C ILE A 378 -9.40 1.13 1.93
N GLY A 379 -10.19 1.78 2.77
CA GLY A 379 -10.54 3.20 2.66
C GLY A 379 -10.38 3.92 4.00
N THR A 380 -11.21 4.95 4.19
CA THR A 380 -11.28 5.74 5.43
C THR A 380 -11.68 4.86 6.61
N ASN A 381 -12.53 3.89 6.31
CA ASN A 381 -12.80 2.72 7.13
C ASN A 381 -12.12 1.51 6.46
N GLY A 382 -11.76 0.51 7.27
CA GLY A 382 -11.29 -0.77 6.75
C GLY A 382 -12.39 -1.81 6.88
N GLU A 383 -13.11 -2.12 5.80
CA GLU A 383 -14.06 -3.21 5.76
C GLU A 383 -13.32 -4.52 5.45
N LEU A 384 -13.51 -5.52 6.31
CA LEU A 384 -12.87 -6.82 6.19
C LEU A 384 -13.95 -7.89 6.04
N CYS A 385 -13.79 -8.76 5.06
CA CYS A 385 -14.57 -9.99 4.93
C CYS A 385 -13.65 -11.20 4.92
N LEU A 386 -13.89 -12.14 5.84
CA LEU A 386 -13.25 -13.44 5.88
C LEU A 386 -14.28 -14.52 5.54
N GLY A 387 -14.03 -15.33 4.52
CA GLY A 387 -14.96 -16.40 4.21
C GLY A 387 -14.68 -17.24 2.98
N ASN A 388 -15.54 -18.22 2.81
CA ASN A 388 -15.60 -19.15 1.68
C ASN A 388 -17.06 -19.60 1.48
N ALA A 389 -17.30 -20.70 0.75
CA ALA A 389 -18.62 -21.27 0.53
C ALA A 389 -19.38 -21.66 1.80
N GLU A 390 -18.67 -22.00 2.88
CA GLU A 390 -19.24 -22.47 4.15
C GLU A 390 -19.79 -21.31 4.99
N ALA A 391 -18.97 -20.27 5.22
CA ALA A 391 -19.34 -19.14 6.07
C ALA A 391 -18.72 -17.82 5.60
N LEU A 392 -19.38 -16.72 5.92
CA LEU A 392 -18.92 -15.35 5.67
C LEU A 392 -18.96 -14.55 6.98
N TRP A 393 -17.82 -13.95 7.32
CA TRP A 393 -17.65 -13.13 8.51
C TRP A 393 -17.15 -11.76 8.11
N VAL A 394 -17.72 -10.70 8.69
CA VAL A 394 -17.34 -9.33 8.35
C VAL A 394 -17.14 -8.47 9.59
N THR A 395 -16.24 -7.51 9.51
CA THR A 395 -16.09 -6.43 10.48
C THR A 395 -15.75 -5.14 9.77
N SER A 396 -16.03 -4.01 10.41
CA SER A 396 -15.45 -2.72 10.05
C SER A 396 -14.39 -2.35 11.09
N CYS A 397 -13.31 -1.74 10.63
CA CYS A 397 -12.20 -1.28 11.47
C CYS A 397 -11.98 0.22 11.29
N ALA A 398 -11.82 0.94 12.39
CA ALA A 398 -11.45 2.35 12.39
C ALA A 398 -9.95 2.50 12.07
N THR A 399 -9.60 2.44 10.78
CA THR A 399 -8.22 2.60 10.29
C THR A 399 -7.75 4.04 10.34
N GLY A 400 -8.68 4.99 10.22
CA GLY A 400 -8.39 6.41 10.15
C GLY A 400 -7.77 6.80 8.80
N PRO A 401 -7.75 8.09 8.45
CA PRO A 401 -7.45 8.53 7.09
C PRO A 401 -5.93 8.67 6.83
N ALA A 402 -5.09 7.98 7.62
CA ALA A 402 -3.63 8.05 7.49
C ALA A 402 -3.16 7.47 6.14
N LEU A 403 -3.76 6.35 5.74
CA LEU A 403 -3.48 5.70 4.45
C LEU A 403 -4.08 6.46 3.26
N GLU A 404 -4.90 7.49 3.50
CA GLU A 404 -5.38 8.43 2.46
C GLU A 404 -4.58 9.75 2.44
N GLY A 405 -3.55 9.88 3.28
CA GLY A 405 -2.69 11.07 3.38
C GLY A 405 -3.21 12.21 4.25
N ALA A 406 -4.43 12.14 4.79
CA ALA A 406 -5.05 13.26 5.51
C ALA A 406 -4.35 13.65 6.83
N GLN A 407 -3.87 12.64 7.58
CA GLN A 407 -3.23 12.82 8.89
C GLN A 407 -1.69 12.77 8.85
N ILE A 408 -1.13 12.83 7.64
CA ILE A 408 0.30 12.80 7.40
C ILE A 408 0.77 14.23 7.05
N LYS A 409 1.92 14.69 7.58
CA LYS A 409 2.42 16.07 7.43
C LYS A 409 2.40 16.52 5.96
N TRP A 410 3.02 15.74 5.10
CA TRP A 410 3.07 15.93 3.65
C TRP A 410 2.13 14.98 2.88
N GLY A 411 1.21 14.33 3.58
CA GLY A 411 0.25 13.45 2.92
C GLY A 411 -0.76 14.25 2.10
N MET A 412 -1.08 13.70 0.95
CA MET A 412 -2.08 14.19 0.03
C MET A 412 -2.77 13.01 -0.66
N ARG A 413 -3.81 13.29 -1.43
CA ARG A 413 -4.47 12.26 -2.25
C ARG A 413 -3.61 11.89 -3.45
N ALA A 414 -3.92 10.74 -4.05
CA ALA A 414 -3.38 10.38 -5.36
C ALA A 414 -3.86 11.38 -6.41
N SER A 415 -2.99 12.32 -6.75
CA SER A 415 -3.18 13.34 -7.79
C SER A 415 -1.83 13.69 -8.39
N GLU A 416 -1.83 14.44 -9.49
CA GLU A 416 -0.62 14.95 -10.14
C GLU A 416 0.34 15.62 -9.15
N GLY A 417 1.62 15.21 -9.21
CA GLY A 417 2.68 15.68 -8.31
C GLY A 417 2.77 14.97 -6.95
N ALA A 418 1.94 13.94 -6.69
CA ALA A 418 2.06 13.11 -5.50
C ALA A 418 3.07 11.98 -5.70
N VAL A 419 3.94 11.74 -4.71
CA VAL A 419 4.82 10.57 -4.68
C VAL A 419 3.99 9.32 -4.43
N GLU A 420 4.02 8.38 -5.38
CA GLU A 420 3.27 7.11 -5.34
C GLU A 420 4.09 5.89 -4.96
N HIS A 421 5.38 5.87 -5.28
CA HIS A 421 6.29 4.81 -4.87
C HIS A 421 7.57 5.36 -4.27
N VAL A 422 8.07 4.67 -3.25
CA VAL A 422 9.32 5.00 -2.55
C VAL A 422 10.18 3.74 -2.43
N SER A 423 11.44 3.86 -2.83
CA SER A 423 12.47 2.84 -2.58
C SER A 423 13.66 3.49 -1.90
N ILE A 424 14.19 2.91 -0.83
CA ILE A 424 15.37 3.48 -0.13
C ILE A 424 16.56 2.55 -0.35
N ASP A 425 17.66 3.11 -0.86
CA ASP A 425 18.88 2.34 -1.00
C ASP A 425 19.44 1.98 0.40
N PRO A 426 19.69 0.69 0.67
CA PRO A 426 20.01 0.24 2.02
C PRO A 426 21.44 0.56 2.47
N CYS A 427 22.32 1.01 1.57
CA CYS A 427 23.71 1.35 1.89
C CYS A 427 23.85 2.86 2.08
N THR A 428 23.33 3.63 1.14
CA THR A 428 23.43 5.09 1.10
C THR A 428 22.29 5.77 1.85
N LEU A 429 21.18 5.07 2.11
CA LEU A 429 19.95 5.62 2.70
C LEU A 429 19.32 6.74 1.84
N GLU A 430 19.67 6.79 0.55
CA GLU A 430 19.12 7.72 -0.42
C GLU A 430 17.81 7.14 -1.02
N PRO A 431 16.72 7.93 -1.07
CA PRO A 431 15.45 7.48 -1.62
C PRO A 431 15.37 7.70 -3.14
N SER A 432 14.64 6.82 -3.82
CA SER A 432 14.16 6.96 -5.20
C SER A 432 12.63 7.09 -5.16
N LEU A 433 12.08 8.08 -5.87
CA LEU A 433 10.66 8.44 -5.81
C LEU A 433 10.01 8.34 -7.21
N GLU A 434 8.84 7.72 -7.29
CA GLU A 434 7.96 7.75 -8.48
C GLU A 434 6.81 8.73 -8.21
N ILE A 435 6.53 9.61 -9.16
CA ILE A 435 5.54 10.69 -9.03
C ILE A 435 4.46 10.51 -10.09
N ILE A 436 3.20 10.61 -9.67
CA ILE A 436 2.05 10.47 -10.56
C ILE A 436 2.13 11.49 -11.72
N ARG A 437 2.10 10.97 -12.95
CA ARG A 437 2.14 11.69 -14.25
C ARG A 437 3.47 12.36 -14.62
N GLU A 438 4.57 11.97 -13.99
CA GLU A 438 5.91 12.24 -14.51
C GLU A 438 6.56 10.93 -14.97
N ASP A 439 6.85 10.80 -16.26
CA ASP A 439 7.51 9.61 -16.84
C ASP A 439 9.00 9.48 -16.43
N ILE A 440 9.48 10.33 -15.51
CA ILE A 440 10.88 10.44 -15.11
C ILE A 440 10.95 10.49 -13.59
N TRP A 441 11.86 9.70 -13.00
CA TRP A 441 12.28 9.80 -11.60
C TRP A 441 12.87 11.21 -11.34
N SER A 442 12.01 12.19 -11.06
CA SER A 442 12.39 13.58 -10.83
C SER A 442 12.38 13.87 -9.33
N THR A 443 13.44 14.49 -8.83
CA THR A 443 13.58 14.86 -7.40
C THR A 443 13.06 16.27 -7.11
N GLY A 444 12.35 16.92 -8.06
CA GLY A 444 12.22 18.39 -8.08
C GLY A 444 10.81 18.98 -7.99
N SER A 445 9.74 18.26 -8.29
CA SER A 445 8.38 18.83 -8.46
C SER A 445 7.31 18.32 -7.48
N SER A 446 7.61 17.32 -6.65
CA SER A 446 6.61 16.68 -5.80
C SER A 446 6.02 17.64 -4.76
N VAL A 447 4.69 17.73 -4.69
CA VAL A 447 3.98 18.61 -3.74
C VAL A 447 3.46 17.88 -2.50
N GLY A 448 3.61 16.55 -2.45
CA GLY A 448 3.23 15.71 -1.32
C GLY A 448 3.36 14.21 -1.61
N ILE A 449 2.87 13.38 -0.69
CA ILE A 449 2.99 11.92 -0.72
C ILE A 449 1.58 11.33 -0.68
N CYS A 450 1.23 10.45 -1.63
CA CYS A 450 -0.03 9.73 -1.56
C CYS A 450 0.10 8.49 -0.65
N GLY A 451 -1.02 7.84 -0.34
CA GLY A 451 -1.02 6.75 0.62
C GLY A 451 -0.13 5.55 0.25
N SER A 452 -0.01 5.20 -1.04
CA SER A 452 0.88 4.11 -1.48
C SER A 452 2.35 4.49 -1.23
N GLY A 453 2.71 5.75 -1.49
CA GLY A 453 4.02 6.30 -1.18
C GLY A 453 4.31 6.37 0.32
N ILE A 454 3.28 6.61 1.16
CA ILE A 454 3.40 6.59 2.62
C ILE A 454 3.67 5.17 3.13
N ILE A 455 2.93 4.16 2.63
CA ILE A 455 3.18 2.75 2.98
C ILE A 455 4.60 2.36 2.56
N ASP A 456 4.98 2.67 1.33
CA ASP A 456 6.30 2.37 0.79
C ASP A 456 7.40 3.04 1.63
N ALA A 457 7.28 4.33 1.93
CA ALA A 457 8.27 5.06 2.71
C ALA A 457 8.47 4.44 4.11
N VAL A 458 7.39 4.18 4.85
CA VAL A 458 7.49 3.64 6.22
C VAL A 458 8.01 2.19 6.18
N ALA A 459 7.54 1.37 5.24
CA ALA A 459 8.02 0.00 5.07
C ALA A 459 9.52 -0.03 4.72
N GLN A 460 9.96 0.80 3.77
CA GLN A 460 11.37 0.91 3.39
C GLN A 460 12.23 1.44 4.54
N MET A 461 11.77 2.46 5.27
CA MET A 461 12.47 2.98 6.44
C MET A 461 12.68 1.90 7.51
N ALA A 462 11.71 0.99 7.71
CA ALA A 462 11.86 -0.15 8.60
C ALA A 462 12.83 -1.20 8.02
N GLU A 463 12.71 -1.54 6.72
CA GLU A 463 13.61 -2.49 6.02
C GLU A 463 15.08 -2.04 6.05
N VAL A 464 15.32 -0.72 5.98
CA VAL A 464 16.66 -0.13 6.06
C VAL A 464 17.11 0.26 7.47
N ALA A 465 16.28 0.02 8.49
CA ALA A 465 16.52 0.35 9.90
C ALA A 465 16.76 1.85 10.18
N ILE A 466 16.15 2.74 9.39
CA ILE A 466 15.99 4.14 9.79
C ILE A 466 15.05 4.23 11.00
N ILE A 467 14.05 3.34 11.02
CA ILE A 467 13.16 3.12 12.17
C ILE A 467 13.29 1.68 12.69
N ASP A 468 13.11 1.48 13.99
CA ASP A 468 13.08 0.17 14.62
C ASP A 468 11.71 -0.52 14.49
N SER A 469 11.60 -1.74 15.02
CA SER A 469 10.36 -2.52 15.00
C SER A 469 9.21 -1.87 15.77
N ASP A 470 9.49 -0.94 16.69
CA ASP A 470 8.47 -0.18 17.40
C ASP A 470 8.15 1.15 16.69
N GLY A 471 8.75 1.40 15.52
CA GLY A 471 8.55 2.59 14.70
C GLY A 471 9.30 3.83 15.22
N ASN A 472 10.27 3.67 16.12
CA ASN A 472 11.10 4.79 16.58
C ASN A 472 12.30 4.97 15.65
N PHE A 473 12.64 6.22 15.36
CA PHE A 473 13.88 6.53 14.64
C PHE A 473 15.12 6.14 15.43
N ASP A 474 16.12 5.60 14.74
CA ASP A 474 17.43 5.31 15.33
C ASP A 474 18.17 6.61 15.67
N LYS A 475 18.26 6.92 16.97
CA LYS A 475 18.95 8.12 17.48
C LYS A 475 20.47 8.07 17.29
N SER A 476 21.04 6.90 17.04
CA SER A 476 22.47 6.72 16.78
C SER A 476 22.83 6.97 15.31
N LEU A 477 21.84 6.87 14.41
CA LEU A 477 22.04 7.09 12.99
C LEU A 477 22.42 8.56 12.73
N ARG A 478 23.54 8.75 12.01
CA ARG A 478 24.01 10.06 11.57
C ARG A 478 23.99 10.08 10.05
N HIS A 479 22.96 10.70 9.49
CA HIS A 479 22.80 10.81 8.04
C HIS A 479 22.19 12.16 7.69
N ARG A 480 22.57 12.75 6.56
CA ARG A 480 22.08 14.07 6.13
C ARG A 480 20.55 14.16 6.01
N ARG A 481 19.89 13.01 5.76
CA ARG A 481 18.44 12.89 5.62
C ARG A 481 17.72 12.56 6.93
N VAL A 482 18.42 12.27 8.02
CA VAL A 482 17.81 12.01 9.33
C VAL A 482 18.18 13.16 10.24
N ARG A 483 17.22 14.01 10.57
CA ARG A 483 17.43 15.21 11.37
C ARG A 483 16.35 15.37 12.43
N THR A 484 16.57 16.31 13.33
CA THR A 484 15.53 16.77 14.26
C THR A 484 14.70 17.84 13.56
N GLY A 485 13.39 17.61 13.45
CA GLY A 485 12.43 18.57 12.92
C GLY A 485 12.14 19.71 13.91
N GLU A 486 11.29 20.64 13.48
CA GLU A 486 10.92 21.84 14.24
C GLU A 486 10.22 21.52 15.59
N ASP A 487 9.57 20.37 15.70
CA ASP A 487 8.89 19.90 16.91
C ASP A 487 9.84 19.19 17.91
N GLY A 488 11.14 19.19 17.64
CA GLY A 488 12.14 18.51 18.45
C GLY A 488 12.16 16.99 18.27
N LYS A 489 11.38 16.43 17.33
CA LYS A 489 11.33 14.99 17.05
C LYS A 489 12.10 14.64 15.76
N PRO A 490 12.55 13.39 15.62
CA PRO A 490 13.25 12.97 14.42
C PRO A 490 12.30 12.89 13.20
N GLU A 491 12.85 13.24 12.04
CA GLU A 491 12.23 13.14 10.72
C GLU A 491 13.21 12.63 9.67
N TYR A 492 12.70 11.95 8.63
CA TYR A 492 13.45 11.53 7.45
C TYR A 492 13.10 12.43 6.26
N VAL A 493 14.11 12.98 5.59
CA VAL A 493 13.95 13.84 4.41
C VAL A 493 13.91 12.99 3.14
N LEU A 494 12.72 12.87 2.55
CA LEU A 494 12.50 12.20 1.26
C LEU A 494 13.05 13.04 0.12
N ALA A 495 12.71 14.33 0.06
CA ALA A 495 13.20 15.24 -0.98
C ALA A 495 13.63 16.58 -0.38
N PHE A 496 14.86 16.99 -0.69
CA PHE A 496 15.35 18.34 -0.42
C PHE A 496 14.79 19.29 -1.46
N ARG A 497 14.35 20.48 -1.04
CA ARG A 497 13.80 21.50 -1.96
C ARG A 497 14.66 22.75 -1.94
N GLU A 498 14.85 23.35 -3.13
CA GLU A 498 15.57 24.63 -3.26
C GLU A 498 14.75 25.79 -2.69
N GLU A 499 13.42 25.76 -2.89
CA GLU A 499 12.46 26.72 -2.34
C GLU A 499 11.32 26.02 -1.59
N GLY A 500 10.94 26.56 -0.43
CA GLY A 500 9.92 26.01 0.45
C GLY A 500 10.44 24.98 1.46
N GLN A 501 9.54 24.31 2.18
CA GLN A 501 9.90 23.29 3.15
C GLN A 501 10.15 21.92 2.49
N ASP A 502 11.19 21.22 2.92
CA ASP A 502 11.54 19.87 2.47
C ASP A 502 10.40 18.86 2.68
N LEU A 503 10.32 17.86 1.78
CA LEU A 503 9.39 16.76 1.88
C LEU A 503 9.92 15.72 2.89
N VAL A 504 9.22 15.52 4.00
CA VAL A 504 9.69 14.69 5.12
C VAL A 504 8.65 13.67 5.60
N ILE A 505 9.13 12.57 6.19
CA ILE A 505 8.33 11.64 7.02
C ILE A 505 8.72 11.87 8.48
N THR A 506 7.76 12.26 9.30
CA THR A 506 7.98 12.54 10.72
C THR A 506 7.70 11.32 11.60
N GLN A 507 8.17 11.35 12.85
CA GLN A 507 7.79 10.36 13.87
C GLN A 507 6.27 10.24 14.05
N LYS A 508 5.52 11.34 13.91
CA LYS A 508 4.06 11.35 14.02
C LYS A 508 3.41 10.61 12.84
N ASP A 509 3.96 10.78 11.65
CA ASP A 509 3.49 10.11 10.44
C ASP A 509 3.67 8.59 10.55
N VAL A 510 4.84 8.13 11.02
CA VAL A 510 5.10 6.70 11.30
C VAL A 510 4.08 6.13 12.29
N ARG A 511 3.76 6.88 13.35
CA ARG A 511 2.76 6.47 14.35
C ARG A 511 1.36 6.36 13.77
N ALA A 512 0.96 7.30 12.89
CA ALA A 512 -0.35 7.25 12.23
C ALA A 512 -0.48 6.00 11.33
N VAL A 513 0.58 5.65 10.59
CA VAL A 513 0.63 4.41 9.79
C VAL A 513 0.54 3.17 10.68
N GLN A 514 1.26 3.13 11.81
CA GLN A 514 1.17 2.01 12.76
C GLN A 514 -0.24 1.82 13.32
N LEU A 515 -0.95 2.90 13.65
CA LEU A 515 -2.33 2.81 14.14
C LEU A 515 -3.27 2.23 13.08
N ALA A 516 -3.19 2.73 11.84
CA ALA A 516 -4.04 2.27 10.74
C ALA A 516 -3.80 0.79 10.42
N LYS A 517 -2.52 0.39 10.34
CA LYS A 517 -2.16 -0.98 10.01
C LYS A 517 -2.45 -1.96 11.15
N ALA A 518 -2.33 -1.52 12.41
CA ALA A 518 -2.71 -2.31 13.57
C ALA A 518 -4.22 -2.57 13.64
N ALA A 519 -5.05 -1.59 13.26
CA ALA A 519 -6.50 -1.76 13.18
C ALA A 519 -6.91 -2.84 12.18
N LEU A 520 -6.36 -2.80 10.96
CA LEU A 520 -6.63 -3.80 9.91
C LEU A 520 -6.17 -5.20 10.33
N TYR A 521 -4.95 -5.32 10.84
CA TYR A 521 -4.42 -6.60 11.28
C TYR A 521 -5.22 -7.19 12.44
N ALA A 522 -5.56 -6.37 13.44
CA ALA A 522 -6.35 -6.81 14.59
C ALA A 522 -7.76 -7.26 14.17
N GLY A 523 -8.41 -6.52 13.26
CA GLY A 523 -9.70 -6.92 12.70
C GLY A 523 -9.63 -8.26 11.98
N ALA A 524 -8.62 -8.46 11.12
CA ALA A 524 -8.43 -9.72 10.41
C ALA A 524 -8.18 -10.89 11.36
N LYS A 525 -7.43 -10.65 12.44
CA LYS A 525 -7.14 -11.67 13.46
C LYS A 525 -8.38 -12.06 14.24
N ILE A 526 -9.21 -11.10 14.66
CA ILE A 526 -10.47 -11.38 15.36
C ILE A 526 -11.43 -12.13 14.45
N LEU A 527 -11.55 -11.74 13.18
CA LEU A 527 -12.36 -12.50 12.23
C LEU A 527 -11.91 -13.95 12.15
N LEU A 528 -10.58 -14.20 12.10
CA LEU A 528 -10.06 -15.56 12.08
C LEU A 528 -10.38 -16.32 13.37
N GLU A 529 -10.21 -15.68 14.53
CA GLU A 529 -10.46 -16.27 15.87
C GLU A 529 -11.95 -16.59 16.13
N GLU A 530 -12.87 -15.74 15.64
CA GLU A 530 -14.33 -15.92 15.80
C GLU A 530 -14.93 -16.87 14.74
N SER A 531 -14.26 -17.01 13.59
CA SER A 531 -14.68 -17.89 12.50
C SER A 531 -14.29 -19.35 12.73
N PRO A 532 -14.90 -20.31 12.00
CA PRO A 532 -14.44 -21.70 12.02
C PRO A 532 -13.13 -21.94 11.25
N PHE A 533 -12.50 -20.89 10.68
CA PHE A 533 -11.34 -21.05 9.81
C PHE A 533 -10.03 -21.00 10.59
N GLU A 534 -9.13 -21.95 10.32
CA GLU A 534 -7.81 -22.00 10.98
C GLU A 534 -6.76 -21.10 10.30
N LYS A 535 -6.93 -20.82 9.00
CA LYS A 535 -5.96 -20.07 8.20
C LYS A 535 -6.63 -19.34 7.04
N ILE A 536 -5.90 -18.36 6.52
CA ILE A 536 -6.25 -17.60 5.33
C ILE A 536 -5.47 -18.18 4.15
N ASP A 537 -6.15 -18.61 3.10
CA ASP A 537 -5.52 -19.15 1.90
C ASP A 537 -5.17 -18.07 0.86
N GLU A 538 -5.94 -16.99 0.83
CA GLU A 538 -5.80 -15.90 -0.13
C GLU A 538 -6.25 -14.56 0.44
N ILE A 539 -5.53 -13.49 0.09
CA ILE A 539 -5.89 -12.11 0.47
C ILE A 539 -6.27 -11.33 -0.79
N VAL A 540 -7.38 -10.62 -0.74
CA VAL A 540 -7.86 -9.77 -1.83
C VAL A 540 -7.92 -8.32 -1.35
N LEU A 541 -7.07 -7.47 -1.91
CA LEU A 541 -7.05 -6.03 -1.62
C LEU A 541 -7.97 -5.30 -2.60
N ALA A 542 -9.03 -4.71 -2.07
CA ALA A 542 -10.02 -3.91 -2.76
C ALA A 542 -9.88 -2.42 -2.41
N GLY A 543 -10.66 -1.60 -3.10
CA GLY A 543 -10.71 -0.16 -2.93
C GLY A 543 -9.82 0.59 -3.93
N ALA A 544 -10.14 1.87 -4.14
CA ALA A 544 -9.35 2.75 -5.00
C ALA A 544 -7.89 2.86 -4.51
N PHE A 545 -7.70 2.80 -3.20
CA PHE A 545 -6.38 2.78 -2.57
C PHE A 545 -5.63 1.47 -2.82
N GLY A 546 -6.29 0.32 -2.62
CA GLY A 546 -5.71 -1.03 -2.77
C GLY A 546 -5.05 -1.27 -4.13
N SER A 547 -5.57 -0.63 -5.18
CA SER A 547 -5.10 -0.74 -6.58
C SER A 547 -3.60 -0.46 -6.80
N TYR A 548 -2.99 0.38 -5.95
CA TYR A 548 -1.61 0.89 -6.14
C TYR A 548 -0.67 0.50 -5.00
N ILE A 549 -1.17 -0.27 -4.02
CA ILE A 549 -0.35 -0.69 -2.90
C ILE A 549 0.71 -1.67 -3.40
N ASN A 550 1.98 -1.39 -3.08
CA ASN A 550 3.02 -2.40 -3.20
C ASN A 550 2.78 -3.50 -2.16
N VAL A 551 2.24 -4.62 -2.62
CA VAL A 551 1.86 -5.76 -1.77
C VAL A 551 3.03 -6.26 -0.91
N LYS A 552 4.26 -6.24 -1.44
CA LYS A 552 5.45 -6.63 -0.67
C LYS A 552 5.68 -5.68 0.50
N ASN A 553 5.62 -4.38 0.26
CA ASN A 553 5.84 -3.38 1.30
C ASN A 553 4.72 -3.40 2.34
N ALA A 554 3.46 -3.52 1.91
CA ALA A 554 2.31 -3.66 2.81
C ALA A 554 2.41 -4.89 3.71
N LEU A 555 2.81 -6.05 3.14
CA LEU A 555 3.05 -7.25 3.93
C LEU A 555 4.22 -7.05 4.90
N SER A 556 5.32 -6.43 4.46
CA SER A 556 6.51 -6.19 5.32
C SER A 556 6.24 -5.21 6.46
N LEU A 557 5.23 -4.35 6.30
CA LEU A 557 4.74 -3.45 7.33
C LEU A 557 3.83 -4.20 8.34
N GLY A 558 3.30 -5.35 7.94
CA GLY A 558 2.29 -6.10 8.68
C GLY A 558 0.91 -5.46 8.61
N LEU A 559 0.51 -4.99 7.42
CA LEU A 559 -0.82 -4.46 7.16
C LEU A 559 -1.92 -5.53 7.29
N PHE A 560 -1.56 -6.77 7.01
CA PHE A 560 -2.43 -7.95 7.06
C PHE A 560 -1.62 -9.19 7.48
N PRO A 561 -2.29 -10.30 7.87
CA PRO A 561 -1.64 -11.56 8.24
C PRO A 561 -0.68 -12.09 7.16
N ASP A 562 0.31 -12.89 7.60
CA ASP A 562 1.32 -13.43 6.69
C ASP A 562 0.70 -14.37 5.65
N CYS A 563 0.96 -14.06 4.38
CA CYS A 563 0.41 -14.79 3.23
C CYS A 563 1.43 -14.78 2.08
N PRO A 564 1.66 -15.89 1.35
CA PRO A 564 2.56 -15.90 0.20
C PRO A 564 2.18 -14.82 -0.83
N LEU A 565 3.16 -14.08 -1.38
CA LEU A 565 2.87 -12.96 -2.29
C LEU A 565 2.03 -13.35 -3.52
N LYS A 566 2.15 -14.60 -3.98
CA LYS A 566 1.38 -15.13 -5.12
C LYS A 566 -0.11 -15.29 -4.84
N ASP A 567 -0.48 -15.38 -3.56
CA ASP A 567 -1.83 -15.60 -3.06
C ASP A 567 -2.45 -14.28 -2.54
N ILE A 568 -1.85 -13.14 -2.91
CA ILE A 568 -2.39 -11.81 -2.64
C ILE A 568 -2.77 -11.16 -3.97
N LYS A 569 -4.04 -10.81 -4.10
CA LYS A 569 -4.63 -10.22 -5.32
C LYS A 569 -5.06 -8.79 -5.06
N VAL A 570 -4.99 -7.96 -6.11
CA VAL A 570 -5.48 -6.57 -6.08
C VAL A 570 -6.58 -6.45 -7.14
N VAL A 571 -7.76 -6.00 -6.74
CA VAL A 571 -8.98 -6.04 -7.59
C VAL A 571 -9.58 -4.66 -7.90
N GLY A 572 -9.02 -3.60 -7.33
CA GLY A 572 -9.49 -2.22 -7.49
C GLY A 572 -10.85 -1.95 -6.87
N ASN A 573 -11.66 -1.05 -7.46
CA ASN A 573 -12.98 -0.70 -6.92
C ASN A 573 -14.00 -1.84 -7.12
N ALA A 574 -13.93 -2.84 -6.24
CA ALA A 574 -14.84 -3.97 -6.26
C ALA A 574 -16.30 -3.56 -5.96
N ALA A 575 -16.53 -2.53 -5.12
CA ALA A 575 -17.87 -2.00 -4.86
C ALA A 575 -18.51 -1.42 -6.13
N GLY A 576 -17.76 -0.61 -6.88
CA GLY A 576 -18.19 -0.08 -8.18
C GLY A 576 -18.47 -1.17 -9.22
N VAL A 577 -17.64 -2.23 -9.25
CA VAL A 577 -17.90 -3.41 -10.08
C VAL A 577 -19.22 -4.07 -9.67
N GLY A 578 -19.42 -4.36 -8.38
CA GLY A 578 -20.64 -4.96 -7.84
C GLY A 578 -21.90 -4.15 -8.11
N ALA A 579 -21.82 -2.82 -7.99
CA ALA A 579 -22.93 -1.91 -8.32
C ALA A 579 -23.35 -2.04 -9.80
N ARG A 580 -22.39 -2.15 -10.72
CA ARG A 580 -22.69 -2.43 -12.14
C ARG A 580 -23.29 -3.82 -12.33
N MET A 581 -22.80 -4.84 -11.61
CA MET A 581 -23.40 -6.18 -11.68
C MET A 581 -24.87 -6.13 -11.28
N ALA A 582 -25.19 -5.48 -10.17
CA ALA A 582 -26.56 -5.30 -9.71
C ALA A 582 -27.41 -4.46 -10.69
N LEU A 583 -26.84 -3.47 -11.37
CA LEU A 583 -27.54 -2.69 -12.39
C LEU A 583 -27.94 -3.56 -13.59
N LEU A 584 -27.00 -4.37 -14.08
CA LEU A 584 -27.15 -5.12 -15.34
C LEU A 584 -27.76 -6.51 -15.16
N ASP A 585 -27.82 -7.01 -13.93
CA ASP A 585 -28.36 -8.33 -13.60
C ASP A 585 -29.20 -8.31 -12.30
N THR A 586 -30.51 -8.51 -12.46
CA THR A 586 -31.43 -8.65 -11.32
C THR A 586 -31.20 -9.93 -10.52
N GLY A 587 -30.59 -10.98 -11.09
CA GLY A 587 -30.14 -12.15 -10.36
C GLY A 587 -29.07 -11.80 -9.33
N LYS A 588 -28.15 -10.87 -9.67
CA LYS A 588 -27.14 -10.36 -8.75
C LYS A 588 -27.74 -9.54 -7.59
N ARG A 589 -28.90 -8.90 -7.79
CA ARG A 589 -29.64 -8.23 -6.70
C ARG A 589 -30.22 -9.26 -5.71
N GLN A 590 -30.77 -10.36 -6.22
CA GLN A 590 -31.28 -11.45 -5.37
C GLN A 590 -30.14 -12.13 -4.61
N GLU A 591 -29.03 -12.38 -5.31
CA GLU A 591 -27.82 -12.94 -4.69
C GLU A 591 -27.28 -12.04 -3.57
N ALA A 592 -27.25 -10.72 -3.78
CA ALA A 592 -26.85 -9.78 -2.73
C ALA A 592 -27.74 -9.85 -1.48
N GLU A 593 -29.07 -9.96 -1.66
CA GLU A 593 -30.02 -10.14 -0.56
C GLU A 593 -29.82 -11.45 0.20
N GLU A 594 -29.50 -12.53 -0.50
CA GLU A 594 -29.22 -13.83 0.10
C GLU A 594 -27.89 -13.82 0.86
N VAL A 595 -26.85 -13.29 0.24
CA VAL A 595 -25.48 -13.22 0.81
C VAL A 595 -25.45 -12.33 2.04
N SER A 596 -26.06 -11.13 1.98
CA SER A 596 -26.11 -10.20 3.11
C SER A 596 -26.76 -10.82 4.36
N ARG A 597 -27.71 -11.75 4.20
CA ARG A 597 -28.35 -12.47 5.33
C ARG A 597 -27.50 -13.61 5.89
N ARG A 598 -26.55 -14.13 5.12
CA ARG A 598 -25.63 -15.20 5.54
C ARG A 598 -24.40 -14.67 6.27
N VAL A 599 -24.17 -13.36 6.22
CA VAL A 599 -23.00 -12.72 6.79
C VAL A 599 -23.12 -12.61 8.31
N HIS A 600 -22.07 -13.04 9.00
CA HIS A 600 -21.89 -12.88 10.44
C HIS A 600 -21.07 -11.61 10.72
N PHE A 601 -21.73 -10.58 11.22
CA PHE A 601 -21.07 -9.34 11.63
C PHE A 601 -20.41 -9.50 13.02
N VAL A 602 -19.13 -9.18 13.10
CA VAL A 602 -18.36 -9.13 14.35
C VAL A 602 -18.13 -7.67 14.73
N GLU A 603 -18.61 -7.29 15.92
CA GLU A 603 -18.36 -5.96 16.48
C GLU A 603 -16.96 -5.93 17.12
N SER A 604 -15.93 -5.73 16.30
CA SER A 604 -14.53 -5.77 16.76
C SER A 604 -14.22 -4.81 17.90
N ALA A 605 -14.92 -3.67 17.99
CA ALA A 605 -14.74 -2.69 19.07
C ALA A 605 -15.26 -3.19 20.44
N ALA A 606 -16.18 -4.15 20.46
CA ALA A 606 -16.70 -4.76 21.69
C ALA A 606 -15.87 -5.97 22.15
N ASP A 607 -14.97 -6.46 21.29
CA ASP A 607 -14.17 -7.64 21.59
C ASP A 607 -13.05 -7.33 22.60
N LYS A 608 -12.92 -8.16 23.63
CA LYS A 608 -11.91 -8.00 24.69
C LYS A 608 -10.49 -8.24 24.18
N SER A 609 -10.33 -9.06 23.15
CA SER A 609 -9.04 -9.38 22.53
C SER A 609 -8.52 -8.25 21.63
N PHE A 610 -9.41 -7.37 21.12
CA PHE A 610 -9.06 -6.33 20.14
C PHE A 610 -7.90 -5.46 20.60
N TYR A 611 -7.93 -4.94 21.82
CA TYR A 611 -6.86 -4.07 22.31
C TYR A 611 -5.52 -4.80 22.45
N SER A 612 -5.54 -6.10 22.78
CA SER A 612 -4.32 -6.92 22.80
C SER A 612 -3.78 -7.16 21.40
N ALA A 613 -4.64 -7.60 20.46
CA ALA A 613 -4.28 -7.82 19.07
C ALA A 613 -3.76 -6.53 18.41
N PHE A 614 -4.43 -5.41 18.65
CA PHE A 614 -4.02 -4.08 18.19
C PHE A 614 -2.65 -3.69 18.75
N GLY A 615 -2.44 -3.84 20.07
CA GLY A 615 -1.17 -3.50 20.72
C GLY A 615 0.02 -4.34 20.24
N ASP A 616 -0.21 -5.62 19.93
CA ASP A 616 0.76 -6.52 19.32
C ASP A 616 1.02 -6.15 17.85
N ALA A 617 -0.02 -5.76 17.12
CA ALA A 617 0.03 -5.33 15.74
C ALA A 617 0.65 -3.95 15.50
N MET A 618 0.94 -3.17 16.55
CA MET A 618 1.69 -1.91 16.42
C MET A 618 3.17 -2.12 16.01
N GLY A 619 3.76 -3.27 16.32
CA GLY A 619 5.15 -3.57 15.91
C GLY A 619 5.26 -3.79 14.40
N ILE A 620 6.39 -3.54 13.77
CA ILE A 620 6.62 -3.70 12.32
C ILE A 620 7.53 -4.94 12.07
N PRO A 621 7.06 -5.98 11.36
CA PRO A 621 5.69 -6.18 10.88
C PRO A 621 4.70 -6.51 12.00
N HIS A 622 5.13 -7.16 13.09
CA HIS A 622 4.29 -7.50 14.25
C HIS A 622 5.15 -7.87 15.47
N LYS A 623 4.62 -7.69 16.70
CA LYS A 623 5.37 -8.00 17.94
C LYS A 623 5.46 -9.49 18.25
N LYS A 624 4.40 -10.27 18.01
CA LYS A 624 4.33 -11.71 18.37
C LYS A 624 4.34 -12.62 17.14
N ASP A 625 3.31 -12.51 16.31
CA ASP A 625 3.13 -13.28 15.08
C ASP A 625 4.35 -13.19 14.14
N LEU A 626 4.74 -14.33 13.59
CA LEU A 626 5.90 -14.47 12.72
C LEU A 626 5.49 -14.28 11.25
N PHE A 627 6.21 -13.42 10.55
CA PHE A 627 6.07 -13.24 9.11
C PHE A 627 7.18 -14.04 8.45
N THR A 628 6.86 -15.22 7.93
CA THR A 628 7.82 -16.21 7.42
C THR A 628 7.71 -16.45 5.92
N ALA A 629 6.53 -16.19 5.33
CA ALA A 629 6.24 -16.50 3.94
C ALA A 629 7.06 -15.63 2.97
N ASN A 630 7.43 -14.40 3.37
CA ASN A 630 8.09 -13.44 2.48
C ASN A 630 9.21 -12.61 3.12
N LEU A 631 9.81 -13.06 4.24
CA LEU A 631 11.04 -12.46 4.76
C LEU A 631 12.04 -12.33 3.62
N PRO A 632 12.46 -11.09 3.26
CA PRO A 632 13.02 -10.85 1.96
C PRO A 632 14.24 -11.73 1.73
N ALA A 633 14.21 -12.44 0.61
CA ALA A 633 15.38 -12.86 -0.13
C ALA A 633 16.26 -11.67 -0.62
N ARG A 634 16.06 -10.46 -0.08
CA ARG A 634 16.83 -9.26 -0.33
C ARG A 634 17.61 -8.91 0.92
N PHE A 635 18.77 -9.53 1.00
CA PHE A 635 19.85 -9.10 1.86
C PHE A 635 20.48 -7.83 1.24
N PRO A 636 20.43 -6.67 1.92
CA PRO A 636 21.24 -5.54 1.54
C PRO A 636 22.71 -5.85 1.80
N CYS A 637 23.44 -6.20 0.75
CA CYS A 637 24.88 -6.44 0.80
C CYS A 637 25.61 -5.13 0.59
N CYS A 638 26.18 -4.53 1.64
CA CYS A 638 27.06 -3.35 1.51
C CYS A 638 28.43 -3.67 0.90
N GLY A 639 28.64 -4.88 0.35
CA GLY A 639 29.97 -5.33 -0.06
C GLY A 639 31.00 -5.26 1.07
N ARG A 640 32.30 -5.36 0.74
CA ARG A 640 33.41 -5.00 1.65
C ARG A 640 34.10 -3.70 1.23
N ASP A 641 33.72 -3.09 0.11
CA ASP A 641 34.45 -1.98 -0.52
C ASP A 641 34.41 -0.67 0.29
N GLU A 642 33.60 -0.59 1.34
CA GLU A 642 33.45 0.60 2.19
C GLU A 642 33.80 0.38 3.68
N ARG A 643 34.56 -0.67 4.05
CA ARG A 643 35.11 -0.70 5.42
C ARG A 643 36.07 0.48 5.60
N GLN A 644 35.75 1.36 6.55
CA GLN A 644 36.66 2.42 6.97
C GLN A 644 37.81 1.82 7.79
N ILE A 645 38.79 1.25 7.10
CA ILE A 645 40.04 0.81 7.73
C ILE A 645 40.72 2.07 8.30
N PRO A 646 41.05 2.11 9.61
CA PRO A 646 41.70 3.26 10.25
C PRO A 646 42.97 3.68 9.51
N GLY A 647 43.28 4.98 9.50
CA GLY A 647 44.46 5.53 8.80
C GLY A 647 45.77 4.83 9.21
N GLU A 648 45.92 4.56 10.49
CA GLU A 648 47.05 3.83 11.10
C GLU A 648 47.23 2.42 10.49
N VAL A 649 46.13 1.73 10.20
CA VAL A 649 46.17 0.39 9.57
C VAL A 649 46.49 0.51 8.08
N ARG A 650 46.03 1.57 7.40
CA ARG A 650 46.36 1.83 5.99
C ARG A 650 47.85 2.12 5.79
N GLU A 651 48.49 2.78 6.75
CA GLU A 651 49.93 3.07 6.73
C GLU A 651 50.79 1.80 6.78
N MET A 652 50.30 0.74 7.43
CA MET A 652 50.98 -0.57 7.51
C MET A 652 50.98 -1.35 6.19
N LYS A 653 50.15 -0.97 5.20
CA LYS A 653 50.10 -1.52 3.83
C LYS A 653 50.15 -3.06 3.81
N MET A 654 50.97 -3.66 2.93
CA MET A 654 51.11 -5.12 2.80
C MET A 654 51.79 -5.80 3.99
N GLU A 655 52.39 -5.05 4.92
CA GLU A 655 53.16 -5.64 6.02
C GLU A 655 52.26 -6.32 7.06
N ILE A 656 50.96 -5.95 7.11
CA ILE A 656 49.95 -6.59 7.96
C ILE A 656 49.76 -8.09 7.64
N HIS A 657 50.17 -8.54 6.44
CA HIS A 657 50.06 -9.93 6.00
C HIS A 657 51.41 -10.64 5.87
N ARG A 658 52.49 -10.03 6.38
CA ARG A 658 53.85 -10.60 6.41
C ARG A 658 54.42 -10.70 7.82
N SER A 659 53.79 -10.06 8.80
CA SER A 659 54.16 -10.10 10.20
C SER A 659 52.94 -10.37 11.07
N ARG A 660 53.04 -11.41 11.91
CA ARG A 660 52.00 -11.80 12.86
C ARG A 660 51.68 -10.69 13.87
N GLU A 661 52.70 -9.95 14.29
CA GLU A 661 52.55 -8.84 15.23
C GLU A 661 51.74 -7.70 14.62
N LYS A 662 52.05 -7.33 13.36
CA LYS A 662 51.30 -6.30 12.62
C LYS A 662 49.87 -6.75 12.32
N MET A 663 49.65 -8.02 12.02
CA MET A 663 48.31 -8.59 11.81
C MET A 663 47.45 -8.46 13.07
N LEU A 664 47.98 -8.83 14.24
CA LEU A 664 47.28 -8.73 15.52
C LEU A 664 47.00 -7.28 15.91
N MET A 665 47.97 -6.39 15.71
CA MET A 665 47.81 -4.95 15.96
C MET A 665 46.71 -4.36 15.08
N ALA A 666 46.75 -4.62 13.76
CA ALA A 666 45.75 -4.14 12.83
C ALA A 666 44.33 -4.63 13.18
N ALA A 667 44.20 -5.91 13.57
CA ALA A 667 42.91 -6.49 13.93
C ALA A 667 42.30 -5.88 15.21
N ARG A 668 43.13 -5.55 16.21
CA ARG A 668 42.70 -4.85 17.44
C ARG A 668 42.34 -3.39 17.18
N LEU A 669 43.13 -2.68 16.37
CA LEU A 669 42.83 -1.29 15.99
C LEU A 669 41.49 -1.18 15.25
N VAL A 670 41.21 -2.10 14.32
CA VAL A 670 39.90 -2.15 13.65
C VAL A 670 38.77 -2.42 14.65
N LYS A 671 38.97 -3.36 15.58
CA LYS A 671 37.98 -3.65 16.64
C LYS A 671 37.65 -2.40 17.47
N GLU A 672 38.67 -1.66 17.90
CA GLU A 672 38.51 -0.46 18.74
C GLU A 672 37.86 0.69 17.96
N ALA A 673 38.37 1.01 16.77
CA ALA A 673 37.86 2.09 15.94
C ALA A 673 36.39 1.87 15.54
N GLU A 674 36.02 0.64 15.21
CA GLU A 674 34.66 0.29 14.84
C GLU A 674 33.78 -0.08 16.05
N LYS A 675 34.32 -0.16 17.26
CA LYS A 675 33.63 -0.62 18.48
C LYS A 675 32.99 -2.02 18.32
N LEU A 676 33.73 -2.95 17.71
CA LEU A 676 33.24 -4.31 17.46
C LEU A 676 33.32 -5.18 18.73
N PRO A 677 32.33 -6.06 18.97
CA PRO A 677 32.36 -7.02 20.08
C PRO A 677 33.38 -8.16 19.86
N ALA A 678 33.93 -8.31 18.65
CA ALA A 678 34.86 -9.37 18.27
C ALA A 678 35.96 -8.88 17.31
N VAL A 679 37.12 -9.53 17.35
CA VAL A 679 38.23 -9.34 16.41
C VAL A 679 37.96 -10.14 15.13
N ARG A 680 38.29 -9.59 13.97
CA ARG A 680 38.15 -10.26 12.67
C ARG A 680 39.50 -10.56 12.05
N LEU A 681 39.68 -11.79 11.54
CA LEU A 681 40.89 -12.21 10.85
C LEU A 681 40.55 -13.15 9.69
N PRO A 682 41.27 -13.11 8.57
CA PRO A 682 42.12 -11.99 8.13
C PRO A 682 41.27 -10.74 7.83
N LEU A 683 41.94 -9.59 7.61
CA LEU A 683 41.25 -8.34 7.24
C LEU A 683 40.90 -8.27 5.74
N ASP A 684 41.24 -9.30 4.96
CA ASP A 684 41.03 -9.43 3.51
C ASP A 684 40.50 -10.83 3.15
N LEU A 685 40.19 -11.09 1.88
CA LEU A 685 39.75 -12.41 1.37
C LEU A 685 40.70 -12.96 0.30
N THR A 686 42.01 -12.75 0.47
CA THR A 686 43.04 -13.25 -0.47
C THR A 686 43.88 -14.38 0.11
N THR A 687 43.69 -14.72 1.39
CA THR A 687 44.53 -15.71 2.08
C THR A 687 44.42 -17.09 1.42
N GLU A 688 43.21 -17.54 1.15
CA GLU A 688 42.93 -18.85 0.59
C GLU A 688 43.46 -18.94 -0.84
N SER A 689 43.16 -17.96 -1.69
CA SER A 689 43.69 -17.93 -3.06
C SER A 689 45.21 -17.88 -3.11
N ARG A 690 45.88 -17.23 -2.16
CA ARG A 690 47.35 -17.26 -2.03
C ARG A 690 47.89 -18.65 -1.67
N ALA A 691 47.17 -19.46 -0.90
CA ALA A 691 47.57 -20.85 -0.62
C ALA A 691 47.55 -21.74 -1.89
N PHE A 692 46.76 -21.36 -2.89
CA PHE A 692 46.77 -21.97 -4.23
C PHE A 692 47.71 -21.26 -5.22
N GLY A 693 48.56 -20.35 -4.72
CA GLY A 693 49.56 -19.60 -5.47
C GLY A 693 49.03 -18.38 -6.22
N GLY A 694 47.88 -17.86 -5.82
CA GLY A 694 47.37 -16.57 -6.27
C GLY A 694 48.25 -15.40 -5.81
N VAL A 695 48.28 -14.34 -6.60
CA VAL A 695 49.02 -13.10 -6.29
C VAL A 695 48.02 -12.10 -5.71
N ALA A 696 48.38 -11.42 -4.61
CA ALA A 696 47.58 -10.31 -4.06
C ALA A 696 48.28 -8.96 -4.31
N LYS A 697 47.50 -7.88 -4.46
CA LYS A 697 47.99 -6.51 -4.59
C LYS A 697 47.28 -5.58 -3.61
N TRP A 698 47.97 -4.53 -3.18
CA TRP A 698 47.37 -3.46 -2.37
C TRP A 698 46.65 -2.46 -3.28
N ASN A 699 45.39 -2.16 -3.02
CA ASN A 699 44.60 -1.19 -3.81
C ASN A 699 44.48 0.20 -3.17
N GLY A 700 45.19 0.46 -2.07
CA GLY A 700 45.08 1.71 -1.30
C GLY A 700 44.25 1.57 -0.01
N ALA A 701 43.44 0.52 0.11
CA ALA A 701 42.63 0.24 1.30
C ALA A 701 42.88 -1.16 1.87
N GLN A 702 42.89 -2.20 1.02
CA GLN A 702 43.02 -3.60 1.43
C GLN A 702 43.81 -4.42 0.40
N LEU A 703 44.16 -5.66 0.77
CA LEU A 703 44.61 -6.64 -0.21
C LEU A 703 43.44 -7.11 -1.07
N VAL A 704 43.67 -7.11 -2.38
CA VAL A 704 42.75 -7.65 -3.38
C VAL A 704 43.49 -8.62 -4.30
N PRO A 705 42.77 -9.51 -5.01
CA PRO A 705 43.39 -10.35 -6.03
C PRO A 705 44.19 -9.52 -7.06
N GLY A 706 45.38 -10.02 -7.39
CA GLY A 706 46.38 -9.42 -8.26
C GLY A 706 46.28 -9.95 -9.69
N LYS A 707 47.39 -10.48 -10.23
CA LYS A 707 47.41 -11.07 -11.57
C LYS A 707 46.85 -12.49 -11.52
N TYR A 708 45.96 -12.83 -12.47
CA TYR A 708 45.49 -14.20 -12.66
C TYR A 708 46.64 -15.12 -13.07
N VAL A 709 46.73 -16.25 -12.39
CA VAL A 709 47.77 -17.28 -12.54
C VAL A 709 47.33 -18.44 -13.42
N CYS A 710 46.03 -18.55 -13.70
CA CYS A 710 45.46 -19.59 -14.56
C CYS A 710 44.80 -18.95 -15.79
N ARG A 711 45.25 -19.33 -17.00
CA ARG A 711 44.76 -18.82 -18.28
C ARG A 711 44.49 -19.90 -19.32
N SER A 712 45.02 -21.09 -19.11
CA SER A 712 44.96 -22.24 -20.02
C SER A 712 44.45 -23.50 -19.32
N ARG A 713 44.20 -24.56 -20.08
CA ARG A 713 43.84 -25.89 -19.53
C ARG A 713 45.02 -26.48 -18.76
N GLU A 714 46.24 -26.32 -19.28
CA GLU A 714 47.46 -26.80 -18.63
C GLU A 714 47.64 -26.18 -17.23
N ASP A 715 47.25 -24.91 -17.05
CA ASP A 715 47.27 -24.24 -15.75
C ASP A 715 46.23 -24.84 -14.77
N LEU A 716 45.05 -25.25 -15.26
CA LEU A 716 44.04 -25.93 -14.44
C LEU A 716 44.53 -27.31 -13.99
N GLU A 717 45.17 -28.07 -14.87
CA GLU A 717 45.79 -29.36 -14.53
C GLU A 717 46.93 -29.17 -13.52
N ALA A 718 47.70 -28.10 -13.65
CA ALA A 718 48.74 -27.74 -12.68
C ALA A 718 48.13 -27.43 -11.30
N LEU A 719 47.00 -26.71 -11.22
CA LEU A 719 46.28 -26.46 -9.96
C LEU A 719 45.80 -27.76 -9.28
N CYS A 720 45.32 -28.74 -10.05
CA CYS A 720 44.97 -30.06 -9.53
C CYS A 720 46.18 -30.74 -8.85
N ARG A 721 47.37 -30.67 -9.48
CA ARG A 721 48.59 -31.34 -8.99
C ARG A 721 49.38 -30.55 -7.93
N ARG A 722 49.11 -29.25 -7.78
CA ARG A 722 49.87 -28.36 -6.91
C ARG A 722 49.79 -28.75 -5.43
N THR A 723 50.91 -28.78 -4.72
CA THR A 723 50.93 -28.90 -3.26
C THR A 723 50.57 -27.55 -2.64
N LEU A 724 49.72 -27.55 -1.62
CA LEU A 724 49.25 -26.32 -0.98
C LEU A 724 50.40 -25.60 -0.28
N GLU A 725 50.57 -24.30 -0.55
CA GLU A 725 51.53 -23.46 0.17
C GLU A 725 50.84 -22.88 1.41
N GLU A 726 50.89 -23.62 2.51
CA GLU A 726 50.14 -23.31 3.73
C GLU A 726 50.64 -22.07 4.48
N GLN A 727 51.72 -21.40 4.05
CA GLN A 727 52.33 -20.32 4.83
C GLN A 727 51.35 -19.20 5.17
N ALA A 728 50.51 -18.77 4.22
CA ALA A 728 49.55 -17.69 4.43
C ALA A 728 48.47 -18.06 5.48
N VAL A 729 47.96 -19.29 5.43
CA VAL A 729 46.97 -19.79 6.40
C VAL A 729 47.62 -20.10 7.75
N ARG A 730 48.82 -20.66 7.75
CA ARG A 730 49.61 -20.99 8.94
C ARG A 730 49.87 -19.75 9.78
N GLU A 731 50.18 -18.61 9.16
CA GLU A 731 50.36 -17.34 9.86
C GLU A 731 49.09 -16.90 10.62
N ILE A 732 47.90 -17.05 10.01
CA ILE A 732 46.62 -16.75 10.67
C ILE A 732 46.37 -17.72 11.81
N LEU A 733 46.50 -19.03 11.55
CA LEU A 733 46.24 -20.06 12.55
C LEU A 733 47.16 -19.91 13.77
N GLU A 734 48.41 -19.48 13.60
CA GLU A 734 49.36 -19.24 14.69
C GLU A 734 49.08 -17.93 15.47
N CYS A 735 48.29 -17.00 14.91
CA CYS A 735 47.81 -15.81 15.62
C CYS A 735 46.63 -16.12 16.55
N LEU A 736 45.76 -17.08 16.22
CA LEU A 736 44.51 -17.37 16.97
C LEU A 736 44.74 -17.62 18.48
N PRO A 737 45.73 -18.44 18.92
CA PRO A 737 45.94 -18.69 20.34
C PRO A 737 46.37 -17.46 21.15
N ARG A 738 46.79 -16.37 20.49
CA ARG A 738 47.20 -15.10 21.12
C ARG A 738 46.02 -14.14 21.32
N LEU A 739 44.84 -14.50 20.83
CA LEU A 739 43.59 -13.72 20.92
C LEU A 739 42.58 -14.34 21.90
N ARG A 740 43.01 -15.16 22.87
CA ARG A 740 42.09 -15.88 23.79
C ARG A 740 41.17 -14.99 24.62
N GLU A 741 41.57 -13.74 24.88
CA GLU A 741 40.77 -12.76 25.62
C GLU A 741 39.69 -12.08 24.73
N ASP A 742 39.81 -12.22 23.41
CA ASP A 742 38.90 -11.66 22.42
C ASP A 742 38.02 -12.76 21.80
N SER A 743 36.75 -12.45 21.48
CA SER A 743 36.00 -13.29 20.56
C SER A 743 36.53 -13.09 19.15
N VAL A 744 36.79 -14.19 18.42
CA VAL A 744 37.37 -14.14 17.07
C VAL A 744 36.36 -14.61 16.02
N ILE A 745 36.25 -13.82 14.95
CA ILE A 745 35.51 -14.13 13.73
C ILE A 745 36.52 -14.40 12.62
N LEU A 746 36.49 -15.61 12.09
CA LEU A 746 37.31 -16.02 10.96
C LEU A 746 36.58 -15.70 9.65
N ASP A 747 37.09 -14.74 8.88
CA ASP A 747 36.59 -14.46 7.54
C ASP A 747 37.16 -15.51 6.56
N VAL A 748 36.28 -16.23 5.85
CA VAL A 748 36.68 -17.30 4.93
C VAL A 748 36.10 -17.09 3.53
N GLN A 749 36.94 -17.25 2.51
CA GLN A 749 36.52 -17.20 1.11
C GLN A 749 35.99 -18.57 0.65
N GLY A 750 34.83 -18.59 -0.03
CA GLY A 750 34.24 -19.82 -0.56
C GLY A 750 34.96 -20.36 -1.82
N PRO A 751 34.77 -21.65 -2.14
CA PRO A 751 35.56 -22.38 -3.14
C PRO A 751 35.48 -21.76 -4.54
N PHE A 752 34.30 -21.27 -4.96
CA PHE A 752 34.17 -20.72 -6.31
C PHE A 752 34.85 -19.34 -6.43
N SER A 753 34.81 -18.53 -5.36
CA SER A 753 35.50 -17.24 -5.29
C SER A 753 37.01 -17.37 -5.18
N ILE A 754 37.51 -18.44 -4.54
CA ILE A 754 38.94 -18.78 -4.58
C ILE A 754 39.35 -19.02 -6.04
N LEU A 755 38.61 -19.86 -6.77
CA LEU A 755 38.88 -20.14 -8.18
C LEU A 755 38.80 -18.87 -9.06
N ALA A 756 37.80 -18.02 -8.85
CA ALA A 756 37.65 -16.74 -9.55
C ALA A 756 38.75 -15.71 -9.19
N SER A 757 39.50 -15.91 -8.10
CA SER A 757 40.66 -15.09 -7.75
C SER A 757 41.94 -15.57 -8.47
N LEU A 758 41.96 -16.81 -8.95
CA LEU A 758 43.10 -17.42 -9.66
C LEU A 758 42.99 -17.27 -11.18
N MET A 759 41.78 -17.14 -11.71
CA MET A 759 41.48 -17.07 -13.15
C MET A 759 40.49 -15.95 -13.44
N ASP A 760 40.64 -15.32 -14.62
CA ASP A 760 39.67 -14.33 -15.09
C ASP A 760 38.26 -14.91 -15.15
N THR A 761 37.29 -14.21 -14.57
CA THR A 761 35.91 -14.67 -14.46
C THR A 761 35.29 -15.00 -15.82
N ALA A 762 35.55 -14.21 -16.87
CA ALA A 762 35.00 -14.48 -18.20
C ALA A 762 35.66 -15.70 -18.86
N VAL A 763 36.94 -15.97 -18.56
CA VAL A 763 37.61 -17.21 -18.95
C VAL A 763 37.05 -18.41 -18.17
N LEU A 764 36.89 -18.28 -16.85
CA LEU A 764 36.28 -19.31 -16.00
C LEU A 764 34.93 -19.74 -16.57
N PHE A 765 34.03 -18.80 -16.85
CA PHE A 765 32.69 -19.10 -17.37
C PHE A 765 32.72 -19.83 -18.73
N ARG A 766 33.67 -19.49 -19.62
CA ARG A 766 33.85 -20.19 -20.90
C ARG A 766 34.38 -21.62 -20.70
N GLN A 767 35.21 -21.84 -19.69
CA GLN A 767 35.86 -23.13 -19.42
C GLN A 767 35.00 -24.09 -18.57
N LEU A 768 33.97 -23.61 -17.87
CA LEU A 768 33.10 -24.43 -17.02
C LEU A 768 32.49 -25.66 -17.72
N LYS A 769 32.08 -25.50 -18.98
CA LYS A 769 31.47 -26.59 -19.76
C LYS A 769 32.52 -27.54 -20.38
N PRO A 770 33.54 -27.07 -21.11
CA PRO A 770 34.53 -27.96 -21.72
C PRO A 770 35.41 -28.69 -20.69
N GLU A 771 35.72 -28.06 -19.55
CA GLU A 771 36.66 -28.58 -18.54
C GLU A 771 35.95 -28.95 -17.23
N ARG A 772 34.71 -29.43 -17.32
CA ARG A 772 33.83 -29.72 -16.18
C ARG A 772 34.46 -30.66 -15.14
N GLU A 773 35.14 -31.71 -15.59
CA GLU A 773 35.75 -32.70 -14.69
C GLU A 773 36.93 -32.10 -13.91
N ILE A 774 37.82 -31.39 -14.61
CA ILE A 774 39.00 -30.75 -14.00
C ILE A 774 38.56 -29.69 -13.00
N ILE A 775 37.62 -28.81 -13.37
CA ILE A 775 37.09 -27.78 -12.46
C ILE A 775 36.40 -28.42 -11.26
N GLY A 776 35.68 -29.52 -11.44
CA GLY A 776 35.09 -30.30 -10.35
C GLY A 776 36.14 -30.82 -9.36
N GLN A 777 37.25 -31.37 -9.86
CA GLN A 777 38.36 -31.84 -9.01
C GLN A 777 39.03 -30.69 -8.25
N ILE A 778 39.22 -29.53 -8.89
CA ILE A 778 39.79 -28.34 -8.24
C ILE A 778 38.88 -27.87 -7.11
N LEU A 779 37.57 -27.77 -7.36
CA LEU A 779 36.60 -27.36 -6.35
C LEU A 779 36.55 -28.35 -5.17
N GLU A 780 36.58 -29.66 -5.44
CA GLU A 780 36.63 -30.68 -4.38
C GLU A 780 37.90 -30.52 -3.51
N LYS A 781 39.05 -30.30 -4.14
CA LYS A 781 40.30 -30.02 -3.43
C LYS A 781 40.23 -28.75 -2.58
N MET A 782 39.60 -27.68 -3.11
CA MET A 782 39.36 -26.46 -2.35
C MET A 782 38.43 -26.69 -1.17
N VAL A 783 37.40 -27.53 -1.31
CA VAL A 783 36.50 -27.90 -0.22
C VAL A 783 37.26 -28.58 0.91
N TRP A 784 38.07 -29.61 0.62
CA TRP A 784 38.85 -30.31 1.67
C TRP A 784 39.85 -29.39 2.36
N PHE A 785 40.54 -28.53 1.62
CA PHE A 785 41.40 -27.50 2.20
C PHE A 785 40.65 -26.58 3.17
N LEU A 786 39.44 -26.12 2.79
CA LEU A 786 38.63 -25.26 3.63
C LEU A 786 38.11 -26.00 4.88
N VAL A 787 37.78 -27.29 4.76
CA VAL A 787 37.40 -28.14 5.91
C VAL A 787 38.55 -28.19 6.92
N ASP A 788 39.76 -28.53 6.48
CA ASP A 788 40.93 -28.62 7.35
C ASP A 788 41.26 -27.26 7.99
N TYR A 789 41.24 -26.18 7.21
CA TYR A 789 41.52 -24.84 7.70
C TYR A 789 40.53 -24.41 8.79
N ILE A 790 39.23 -24.58 8.55
CA ILE A 790 38.18 -24.20 9.50
C ILE A 790 38.23 -25.08 10.74
N MET A 791 38.42 -26.40 10.60
CA MET A 791 38.52 -27.34 11.72
C MET A 791 39.64 -26.93 12.68
N ILE A 792 40.85 -26.68 12.16
CA ILE A 792 42.00 -26.26 12.98
C ILE A 792 41.74 -24.90 13.64
N ALA A 793 41.04 -23.98 12.95
CA ALA A 793 40.69 -22.69 13.53
C ALA A 793 39.68 -22.80 14.69
N VAL A 794 38.69 -23.67 14.56
CA VAL A 794 37.70 -23.96 15.63
C VAL A 794 38.39 -24.60 16.84
N GLU A 795 39.30 -25.56 16.63
CA GLU A 795 40.11 -26.15 17.71
C GLU A 795 40.96 -25.09 18.45
N ARG A 796 41.37 -24.03 17.74
CA ARG A 796 42.15 -22.91 18.30
C ARG A 796 41.28 -21.80 18.90
N GLY A 797 39.97 -22.00 19.01
CA GLY A 797 39.06 -21.12 19.77
C GLY A 797 38.25 -20.13 18.94
N VAL A 798 38.21 -20.26 17.61
CA VAL A 798 37.28 -19.48 16.77
C VAL A 798 35.85 -19.94 17.01
N LYS A 799 34.96 -19.00 17.32
CA LYS A 799 33.53 -19.27 17.57
C LYS A 799 32.64 -18.98 16.36
N VAL A 800 33.12 -18.15 15.43
CA VAL A 800 32.34 -17.72 14.28
C VAL A 800 33.19 -17.82 13.03
N ILE A 801 32.67 -18.49 12.01
CA ILE A 801 33.24 -18.52 10.66
C ILE A 801 32.34 -17.72 9.73
N SER A 802 32.81 -16.59 9.21
CA SER A 802 32.08 -15.79 8.23
C SER A 802 32.46 -16.20 6.82
N LEU A 803 31.64 -17.08 6.22
CA LEU A 803 31.88 -17.59 4.87
C LEU A 803 31.22 -16.70 3.82
N ALA A 804 32.00 -16.29 2.82
CA ALA A 804 31.51 -15.54 1.67
C ALA A 804 32.00 -16.14 0.33
N ASP A 805 31.06 -16.44 -0.57
CA ASP A 805 31.36 -16.89 -1.94
C ASP A 805 30.67 -16.02 -3.00
N PRO A 806 31.01 -14.71 -3.10
CA PRO A 806 30.30 -13.77 -3.96
C PRO A 806 30.37 -14.10 -5.46
N ALA A 807 31.47 -14.66 -5.96
CA ALA A 807 31.57 -15.06 -7.37
C ALA A 807 30.73 -16.31 -7.68
N GLY A 808 30.50 -17.15 -6.66
CA GLY A 808 29.77 -18.39 -6.78
C GLY A 808 28.26 -18.29 -6.59
N VAL A 809 27.69 -17.10 -6.37
CA VAL A 809 26.23 -16.98 -6.09
C VAL A 809 25.39 -17.24 -7.34
N MET A 810 24.13 -17.63 -7.14
CA MET A 810 23.23 -17.99 -8.23
C MET A 810 22.96 -16.83 -9.20
N GLU A 811 22.96 -15.58 -8.70
CA GLU A 811 22.79 -14.37 -9.52
C GLU A 811 23.95 -14.17 -10.52
N MET A 812 25.17 -14.54 -10.13
CA MET A 812 26.36 -14.39 -10.97
C MET A 812 26.56 -15.57 -11.91
N THR A 813 26.22 -16.78 -11.46
CA THR A 813 26.52 -18.03 -12.19
C THR A 813 25.34 -18.57 -12.99
N GLY A 814 24.11 -18.20 -12.64
CA GLY A 814 22.88 -18.79 -13.17
C GLY A 814 22.55 -20.14 -12.51
N PRO A 815 21.26 -20.56 -12.51
CA PRO A 815 20.81 -21.73 -11.74
C PRO A 815 21.49 -23.06 -12.11
N ALA A 816 21.76 -23.29 -13.40
CA ALA A 816 22.34 -24.55 -13.88
C ALA A 816 23.81 -24.71 -13.42
N VAL A 817 24.63 -23.67 -13.60
CA VAL A 817 26.03 -23.67 -13.14
C VAL A 817 26.10 -23.71 -11.63
N TYR A 818 25.23 -22.95 -10.94
CA TYR A 818 25.17 -22.94 -9.48
C TYR A 818 24.94 -24.35 -8.93
N ARG A 819 23.92 -25.07 -9.42
CA ARG A 819 23.63 -26.44 -8.96
C ARG A 819 24.74 -27.42 -9.32
N ALA A 820 25.39 -27.26 -10.47
CA ALA A 820 26.40 -28.20 -10.95
C ALA A 820 27.78 -28.04 -10.28
N PHE A 821 28.15 -26.82 -9.88
CA PHE A 821 29.50 -26.50 -9.39
C PHE A 821 29.46 -25.80 -8.03
N SER A 822 29.17 -24.49 -8.02
CA SER A 822 29.33 -23.64 -6.83
C SER A 822 28.46 -24.08 -5.64
N GLY A 823 27.14 -24.18 -5.84
CA GLY A 823 26.20 -24.61 -4.82
C GLY A 823 26.48 -26.03 -4.32
N LYS A 824 26.92 -26.93 -5.21
CA LYS A 824 27.32 -28.29 -4.85
C LYS A 824 28.58 -28.29 -3.96
N ALA A 825 29.60 -27.50 -4.31
CA ALA A 825 30.83 -27.39 -3.52
C ALA A 825 30.58 -26.80 -2.13
N VAL A 826 29.75 -25.75 -2.03
CA VAL A 826 29.40 -25.13 -0.74
C VAL A 826 28.52 -26.07 0.11
N HIS A 827 27.56 -26.78 -0.49
CA HIS A 827 26.76 -27.79 0.21
C HIS A 827 27.64 -28.94 0.75
N ARG A 828 28.61 -29.41 -0.05
CA ARG A 828 29.59 -30.41 0.38
C ARG A 828 30.44 -29.90 1.55
N LEU A 829 30.97 -28.68 1.46
CA LEU A 829 31.72 -28.04 2.55
C LEU A 829 30.91 -28.01 3.85
N PHE A 830 29.62 -27.67 3.79
CA PHE A 830 28.78 -27.61 4.99
C PHE A 830 28.51 -28.98 5.58
N THR A 831 28.26 -29.97 4.72
CA THR A 831 28.03 -31.36 5.15
C THR A 831 29.25 -31.90 5.89
N GLU A 832 30.45 -31.68 5.35
CA GLU A 832 31.70 -32.17 5.96
C GLU A 832 32.13 -31.36 7.20
N LEU A 833 31.80 -30.07 7.28
CA LEU A 833 32.08 -29.26 8.47
C LEU A 833 31.14 -29.55 9.64
N THR A 834 29.92 -30.00 9.35
CA THR A 834 28.86 -30.18 10.34
C THR A 834 29.31 -30.90 11.61
N PRO A 835 30.05 -32.03 11.58
CA PRO A 835 30.53 -32.73 12.77
C PRO A 835 31.48 -31.95 13.68
N PHE A 836 32.07 -30.86 13.19
CA PHE A 836 33.12 -30.10 13.90
C PHE A 836 32.63 -28.75 14.45
N LEU A 837 31.34 -28.43 14.28
CA LEU A 837 30.75 -27.13 14.64
C LEU A 837 30.09 -27.11 16.03
N ASP A 838 30.36 -28.07 16.91
CA ASP A 838 29.73 -28.13 18.24
C ASP A 838 30.02 -26.91 19.14
N LYS A 839 31.09 -26.16 18.82
CA LYS A 839 31.54 -24.97 19.58
C LYS A 839 31.68 -23.71 18.71
N ALA A 840 31.20 -23.77 17.47
CA ALA A 840 31.34 -22.68 16.53
C ALA A 840 30.17 -22.65 15.54
N VAL A 841 29.85 -21.46 15.04
CA VAL A 841 28.78 -21.27 14.07
C VAL A 841 29.33 -20.73 12.75
N VAL A 842 28.80 -21.24 11.64
CA VAL A 842 29.08 -20.70 10.31
C VAL A 842 28.06 -19.61 9.99
N HIS A 843 28.52 -18.36 9.94
CA HIS A 843 27.78 -17.24 9.38
C HIS A 843 27.82 -17.29 7.85
N LEU A 844 26.64 -17.39 7.26
CA LEU A 844 26.43 -17.32 5.82
C LEU A 844 26.20 -15.88 5.40
N CYS A 845 27.04 -15.36 4.50
CA CYS A 845 26.72 -14.15 3.76
C CYS A 845 25.32 -14.30 3.12
N GLY A 846 24.47 -13.27 3.20
CA GLY A 846 23.09 -13.39 2.76
C GLY A 846 22.93 -13.73 1.28
N LYS A 847 23.85 -13.33 0.41
CA LYS A 847 23.83 -13.75 -1.01
C LYS A 847 24.03 -15.27 -1.17
N VAL A 848 24.89 -15.87 -0.34
CA VAL A 848 25.12 -17.33 -0.31
C VAL A 848 23.89 -18.04 0.25
N ALA A 849 23.39 -17.59 1.40
CA ALA A 849 22.22 -18.18 2.06
C ALA A 849 20.97 -18.17 1.15
N VAL A 850 20.70 -17.04 0.49
CA VAL A 850 19.58 -16.91 -0.47
C VAL A 850 19.75 -17.85 -1.66
N SER A 851 20.96 -17.93 -2.23
CA SER A 851 21.25 -18.81 -3.37
C SER A 851 21.05 -20.29 -2.99
N MET A 852 21.53 -20.71 -1.82
CA MET A 852 21.38 -22.09 -1.35
C MET A 852 19.93 -22.45 -1.02
N LYS A 853 19.18 -21.54 -0.38
CA LYS A 853 17.74 -21.73 -0.12
C LYS A 853 16.95 -21.87 -1.43
N LYS A 854 17.20 -21.01 -2.42
CA LYS A 854 16.58 -21.11 -3.76
C LYS A 854 16.94 -22.41 -4.49
N ALA A 855 18.13 -22.95 -4.24
CA ALA A 855 18.56 -24.21 -4.81
C ALA A 855 18.01 -25.45 -4.09
N GLY A 856 17.39 -25.29 -2.91
CA GLY A 856 16.85 -26.38 -2.10
C GLY A 856 17.85 -26.98 -1.10
N TYR A 857 19.07 -26.45 -0.98
CA TYR A 857 20.12 -26.99 -0.10
C TYR A 857 19.98 -26.59 1.37
N LEU A 858 19.18 -25.55 1.68
CA LEU A 858 18.99 -25.07 3.04
C LEU A 858 17.51 -24.85 3.35
N ARG A 859 17.12 -25.21 4.58
CA ARG A 859 15.86 -24.80 5.19
C ARG A 859 16.14 -23.76 6.27
N SER A 860 15.39 -22.65 6.27
CA SER A 860 15.58 -21.55 7.22
C SER A 860 14.56 -21.62 8.35
N HIS A 861 15.04 -21.47 9.58
CA HIS A 861 14.25 -21.34 10.81
C HIS A 861 14.56 -19.97 11.43
N PRO A 862 13.70 -18.96 11.26
CA PRO A 862 13.92 -17.64 11.85
C PRO A 862 13.81 -17.74 13.37
N ARG A 863 14.81 -17.19 14.09
CA ARG A 863 14.82 -17.12 15.55
C ARG A 863 14.88 -15.66 16.00
N ARG A 864 14.02 -15.29 16.94
CA ARG A 864 14.03 -13.95 17.56
C ARG A 864 15.02 -13.96 18.72
N LEU A 865 15.91 -12.98 18.75
CA LEU A 865 16.90 -12.82 19.83
C LEU A 865 16.71 -11.48 20.54
N ALA A 866 17.10 -11.44 21.81
CA ALA A 866 16.85 -10.30 22.70
C ALA A 866 17.78 -9.10 22.47
N GLN A 867 18.92 -9.29 21.80
CA GLN A 867 19.92 -8.23 21.64
C GLN A 867 19.67 -7.38 20.39
N SER A 868 20.09 -6.12 20.49
CA SER A 868 19.87 -5.16 19.43
C SER A 868 20.85 -5.27 18.26
N ASP A 869 22.08 -5.74 18.42
CA ASP A 869 23.05 -5.76 17.31
C ASP A 869 23.16 -7.16 16.66
N TYR A 870 23.25 -7.21 15.32
CA TYR A 870 23.32 -8.49 14.57
C TYR A 870 24.58 -9.30 14.91
N LEU A 871 25.71 -8.65 15.14
CA LEU A 871 26.97 -9.32 15.44
C LEU A 871 26.99 -9.87 16.86
N GLU A 872 26.43 -9.14 17.82
CA GLU A 872 26.24 -9.62 19.19
C GLU A 872 25.30 -10.84 19.23
N ASN A 873 24.17 -10.76 18.51
CA ASN A 873 23.25 -11.88 18.33
C ASN A 873 23.95 -13.11 17.75
N LEU A 874 24.83 -12.91 16.77
CA LEU A 874 25.57 -13.99 16.14
C LEU A 874 26.58 -14.64 17.10
N LEU A 875 27.27 -13.84 17.92
CA LEU A 875 28.17 -14.33 18.97
C LEU A 875 27.42 -15.09 20.07
N ALA A 876 26.21 -14.65 20.42
CA ALA A 876 25.37 -15.35 21.38
C ALA A 876 24.93 -16.74 20.88
N LEU A 877 24.64 -16.87 19.58
CA LEU A 877 24.28 -18.16 18.97
C LEU A 877 25.45 -19.14 18.86
N ALA A 878 26.70 -18.65 18.77
CA ALA A 878 27.87 -19.50 18.68
C ALA A 878 28.09 -20.41 19.90
N GLY A 879 27.34 -20.21 21.00
CA GLY A 879 27.34 -21.07 22.18
C GLY A 879 26.19 -22.10 22.24
N ASP A 880 25.30 -22.13 21.24
CA ASP A 880 24.17 -23.08 21.19
C ASP A 880 24.54 -24.29 20.31
N PRO A 881 24.73 -25.50 20.88
CA PRO A 881 25.15 -26.68 20.13
C PRO A 881 24.10 -27.18 19.13
N SER A 882 22.85 -26.69 19.22
CA SER A 882 21.80 -27.01 18.24
C SER A 882 21.91 -26.19 16.95
N ILE A 883 22.76 -25.15 16.91
CA ILE A 883 22.86 -24.22 15.79
C ILE A 883 24.25 -24.26 15.15
N ARG A 884 24.30 -24.70 13.90
CA ARG A 884 25.56 -24.82 13.14
C ARG A 884 25.70 -23.76 12.04
N PHE A 885 24.58 -23.34 11.45
CA PHE A 885 24.56 -22.37 10.35
C PHE A 885 23.59 -21.24 10.65
N VAL A 886 24.06 -20.01 10.51
CA VAL A 886 23.27 -18.79 10.76
C VAL A 886 23.48 -17.78 9.65
N GLY A 887 22.53 -16.89 9.45
CA GLY A 887 22.64 -15.85 8.44
C GLY A 887 21.34 -15.05 8.31
N GLY A 888 21.13 -14.49 7.12
CA GLY A 888 19.99 -13.59 6.87
C GLY A 888 20.29 -12.11 7.15
N GLY A 889 21.40 -11.79 7.83
CA GLY A 889 21.91 -10.43 8.01
C GLY A 889 23.37 -10.27 7.60
N CYS A 890 23.77 -9.05 7.22
CA CYS A 890 25.14 -8.75 6.80
C CYS A 890 25.99 -8.45 8.02
N ILE A 891 27.11 -9.15 8.17
CA ILE A 891 28.03 -8.94 9.31
C ILE A 891 28.69 -7.55 9.31
N ASN A 892 28.63 -6.83 8.19
CA ASN A 892 29.14 -5.46 8.08
C ASN A 892 28.06 -4.39 8.35
N VAL A 893 26.80 -4.80 8.55
CA VAL A 893 25.67 -3.87 8.68
C VAL A 893 25.28 -3.79 10.15
N ARG A 894 25.38 -2.60 10.74
CA ARG A 894 25.03 -2.28 12.14
C ARG A 894 23.50 -2.21 12.37
N LYS A 895 22.73 -3.08 11.71
CA LYS A 895 21.27 -3.07 11.80
C LYS A 895 20.83 -3.83 13.04
N ARG A 896 19.82 -3.28 13.71
CA ARG A 896 18.96 -4.08 14.59
C ARG A 896 18.15 -5.03 13.74
N LEU A 897 18.61 -6.27 13.65
CA LEU A 897 17.85 -7.35 13.03
C LEU A 897 17.18 -8.14 14.16
N PRO A 898 15.85 -7.99 14.37
CA PRO A 898 15.14 -8.71 15.43
C PRO A 898 15.08 -10.21 15.15
N LEU A 899 15.43 -10.65 13.95
CA LEU A 899 15.41 -12.03 13.50
C LEU A 899 16.75 -12.40 12.87
N ILE A 900 17.28 -13.55 13.27
CA ILE A 900 18.40 -14.21 12.62
C ILE A 900 17.91 -15.56 12.08
N ASN A 901 18.26 -15.88 10.84
CA ASN A 901 17.88 -17.15 10.25
C ASN A 901 18.91 -18.20 10.67
N CYS A 902 18.45 -19.21 11.39
CA CYS A 902 19.19 -20.46 11.56
C CYS A 902 18.91 -21.34 10.34
N TYR A 903 19.89 -22.11 9.89
CA TYR A 903 19.73 -22.97 8.72
C TYR A 903 20.02 -24.43 9.03
N GLU A 904 19.17 -25.30 8.50
CA GLU A 904 19.40 -26.73 8.40
C GLU A 904 19.84 -27.07 6.98
N ILE A 905 20.85 -27.93 6.86
CA ILE A 905 21.27 -28.48 5.57
C ILE A 905 20.24 -29.54 5.15
N MET A 906 19.77 -29.44 3.92
CA MET A 906 18.92 -30.46 3.30
C MET A 906 19.79 -31.49 2.58
N GLU A 907 19.39 -32.76 2.65
CA GLU A 907 20.03 -33.86 1.91
C GLU A 907 19.82 -33.75 0.38
#